data_AF-A0A1I5JCR0-F1
#
_entry.id   AF-A0A1I5JCR0-F1
#
_cell.length_a   1.000
_cell.length_b   1.000
_cell.length_c   1.000
_cell.angle_alpha   90.00
_cell.angle_beta   90.00
_cell.angle_gamma   90.00
#
_symmetry.space_group_name_H-M   'P 1'
#
loop_
_entity.id
_entity.type
_entity.pdbx_description
1 polymer ?
#
loop_
_entity_poly.entity_id
_entity_poly.type
_entity_poly.pdbx_seq_one_letter_code
_entity_poly.pdbx_strand_id
1 'polypeptide(L)'
;MTRRLGIDDLYDLAAPSQPALSPDGSRIAYVVRTADREEDRNVDALWTVGASSGEARQLTRGNADAAPKWAPDGSRLAFLRAQDGPPQVWVLPADGGEAEQLTKLPLGAGAPVWSPDGSKIAFSAPIDLAAVAEAPPANTPIVAERLDYKSDGPGLLKTLRSHVHVLDVATGEVQQRTFGDWHAGQPAWSPEGKHVAFTAALDADADLTFRSAAYVLDVTERNAEPRLAGTDEGMAGTVGWTKDGKALLVVGRTDTTTGHLGLLRVPLDGGETVNLAASLDRNVMPGGPGYPGALPQPNEAGDVVLFAIRDRGCTHLYEVDLAGGEPRAVLTGDGNVVSGVDLVGNQAAIVLATNESFGEIAVLDRTTGKVDVRTKHGEAVSEVELFPRESREFTISDGTVVQGWLIRDTERTGAQPLLIDIHGGPHNSWNGAADSIHLYHQTLAARGWAVLLINPRASDGYGEAFYTATVGAWGQADAPDFLEPIDQLVAEGLADPDRLAVTGYSYGGFMTCYLTSRDDRFAAAVAGGVVSDLTSLAGTSDGGHFMAVNEFAGLSWSQYENSSPHAQVENVRTPTLILHGGEDVRCPVGQAEQWFTALRERDVPSRLVLYPGGAHLFVLDGPPSHRVDFNRRVVDWVEQYAGSRVPIEAAHWSRRLAELARKHDVPGASLGILRVDTGEEVFATHGVLNKRTEVEVTEDSLFQIGSISKVWTSTVVLQLVDEGLLDLDAPIVDVLPELRLSDPEVTKRVTMRHLLTHTSGIDGDIFTDTGRGDDCIEKFVDLLEEAAQNHPLGATFSYCNSGFVLMGRVIEKLTGKTWDAAMRDKLYTPLGLTHTVTLPEEALLFRAAVGHVAPDDQDPAPAPVWQLPRSAGPAGLITARTKDVLAFARLHLTGGLTEDGTRILSAESAAAMAEKQADVPDKHTLGDSWGLGWIRDDWGGRRVIGHDGNTIGQSAFLRLLPDAGLAVTLLTNGGHARDLYTELYREIFAELADVAMPRPLEPPATPVTVDVSRHLGVYERAGAHVEVVEREGGLRVVYTTTGPLAELMPDKVQEFDLVAVSDTLFVLRMPGGQFWTPVLFYTLPTGEPYLHFGARATPKVS
;
A
#
# COMPACT_ATOMS: atom_id res chain seq x y z
N MET A 1 21.53 18.37 -0.52
CA MET A 1 20.08 18.44 -0.28
C MET A 1 19.75 17.19 0.51
N THR A 2 19.17 17.34 1.70
CA THR A 2 18.69 16.20 2.48
C THR A 2 17.36 15.70 1.90
N ARG A 3 17.05 14.41 2.05
CA ARG A 3 15.78 13.79 1.63
C ARG A 3 15.17 13.02 2.83
N ARG A 4 13.91 12.59 2.71
CA ARG A 4 13.25 11.74 3.72
C ARG A 4 13.54 10.26 3.46
N LEU A 5 13.43 9.44 4.51
CA LEU A 5 13.55 7.99 4.43
C LEU A 5 12.36 7.42 3.65
N GLY A 6 12.65 6.60 2.64
CA GLY A 6 11.68 5.82 1.88
C GLY A 6 11.83 4.32 2.12
N ILE A 7 10.83 3.55 1.70
CA ILE A 7 10.80 2.09 1.92
C ILE A 7 11.95 1.38 1.19
N ASP A 8 12.32 1.85 -0.01
CA ASP A 8 13.41 1.25 -0.79
C ASP A 8 14.80 1.47 -0.16
N ASP A 9 14.95 2.38 0.81
CA ASP A 9 16.20 2.57 1.54
C ASP A 9 16.59 1.33 2.35
N LEU A 10 15.66 0.39 2.58
CA LEU A 10 15.94 -0.93 3.17
C LEU A 10 17.15 -1.62 2.52
N TYR A 11 17.32 -1.46 1.20
CA TYR A 11 18.40 -2.08 0.45
C TYR A 11 19.76 -1.40 0.65
N ASP A 12 19.76 -0.15 1.10
CA ASP A 12 20.97 0.64 1.34
C ASP A 12 21.41 0.60 2.81
N LEU A 13 20.56 0.08 3.71
CA LEU A 13 20.88 -0.08 5.13
C LEU A 13 21.89 -1.22 5.35
N ALA A 14 22.95 -0.90 6.11
CA ALA A 14 23.92 -1.86 6.62
C ALA A 14 23.80 -1.95 8.15
N ALA A 15 23.48 -3.14 8.66
CA ALA A 15 23.23 -3.35 10.09
C ALA A 15 24.39 -4.14 10.74
N PRO A 16 25.23 -3.51 11.58
CA PRO A 16 26.27 -4.22 12.30
C PRO A 16 25.70 -5.03 13.48
N SER A 17 26.31 -6.18 13.78
CA SER A 17 25.94 -7.02 14.92
C SER A 17 27.11 -7.88 15.43
N GLN A 18 26.91 -8.56 16.57
CA GLN A 18 27.82 -9.58 17.10
C GLN A 18 29.29 -9.13 17.22
N PRO A 19 29.59 -8.06 17.99
CA PRO A 19 30.94 -7.58 18.15
C PRO A 19 31.79 -8.61 18.92
N ALA A 20 33.04 -8.76 18.51
CA ALA A 20 34.05 -9.60 19.15
C ALA A 20 35.37 -8.83 19.23
N LEU A 21 35.80 -8.48 20.44
CA LEU A 21 37.02 -7.74 20.72
C LEU A 21 38.19 -8.73 20.81
N SER A 22 39.31 -8.41 20.16
CA SER A 22 40.49 -9.27 20.18
C SER A 22 41.08 -9.36 21.60
N PRO A 23 41.74 -10.46 21.98
CA PRO A 23 42.25 -10.65 23.35
C PRO A 23 43.21 -9.56 23.84
N ASP A 24 43.91 -8.90 22.92
CA ASP A 24 44.82 -7.77 23.19
C ASP A 24 44.10 -6.40 23.23
N GLY A 25 42.78 -6.36 22.98
CA GLY A 25 41.94 -5.17 22.96
C GLY A 25 42.15 -4.26 21.73
N SER A 26 42.91 -4.67 20.72
CA SER A 26 43.32 -3.77 19.63
C SER A 26 42.36 -3.75 18.43
N ARG A 27 41.62 -4.83 18.17
CA ARG A 27 40.77 -5.03 16.99
C ARG A 27 39.39 -5.55 17.39
N ILE A 28 38.38 -5.13 16.64
CA ILE A 28 37.01 -5.63 16.77
C ILE A 28 36.67 -6.36 15.47
N ALA A 29 36.23 -7.61 15.56
CA ALA A 29 35.58 -8.34 14.49
C ALA A 29 34.07 -8.31 14.74
N TYR A 30 33.27 -8.22 13.68
CA TYR A 30 31.81 -8.12 13.80
C TYR A 30 31.14 -8.53 12.49
N VAL A 31 29.82 -8.71 12.52
CA VAL A 31 29.01 -9.04 11.34
C VAL A 31 28.38 -7.76 10.81
N VAL A 32 28.30 -7.61 9.49
CA VAL A 32 27.46 -6.60 8.83
C VAL A 32 26.46 -7.31 7.95
N ARG A 33 25.17 -7.02 8.15
CA ARG A 33 24.08 -7.46 7.30
C ARG A 33 23.73 -6.38 6.28
N THR A 34 23.64 -6.76 5.01
CA THR A 34 23.07 -5.95 3.92
C THR A 34 21.99 -6.73 3.17
N ALA A 35 21.21 -6.06 2.33
CA ALA A 35 20.21 -6.70 1.48
C ALA A 35 20.65 -6.72 0.01
N ASP A 36 20.66 -7.90 -0.60
CA ASP A 36 20.92 -8.09 -2.03
C ASP A 36 19.59 -8.04 -2.79
N ARG A 37 19.43 -7.01 -3.63
CA ARG A 37 18.19 -6.78 -4.40
C ARG A 37 18.03 -7.77 -5.55
N GLU A 38 19.12 -8.21 -6.17
CA GLU A 38 19.06 -9.09 -7.36
C GLU A 38 18.74 -10.52 -6.96
N GLU A 39 19.36 -11.00 -5.88
CA GLU A 39 19.19 -12.38 -5.37
C GLU A 39 18.11 -12.50 -4.28
N ASP A 40 17.46 -11.39 -3.91
CA ASP A 40 16.43 -11.28 -2.89
C ASP A 40 16.76 -11.99 -1.56
N ARG A 41 17.92 -11.65 -1.00
CA ARG A 41 18.41 -12.26 0.24
C ARG A 41 19.19 -11.28 1.11
N ASN A 42 19.25 -11.58 2.40
CA ASN A 42 20.19 -10.93 3.31
C ASN A 42 21.61 -11.51 3.07
N VAL A 43 22.62 -10.65 3.15
CA VAL A 43 24.04 -11.00 3.04
C VAL A 43 24.71 -10.63 4.35
N ASP A 44 25.20 -11.63 5.08
CA ASP A 44 25.97 -11.45 6.30
C ASP A 44 27.46 -11.69 6.03
N ALA A 45 28.30 -10.68 6.28
CA ALA A 45 29.74 -10.76 6.09
C ALA A 45 30.50 -10.30 7.35
N LEU A 46 31.68 -10.86 7.57
CA LEU A 46 32.55 -10.43 8.65
C LEU A 46 33.33 -9.18 8.25
N TRP A 47 33.44 -8.26 9.19
CA TRP A 47 34.21 -7.03 9.11
C TRP A 47 35.14 -6.90 10.30
N THR A 48 36.14 -6.04 10.18
CA THR A 48 36.98 -5.63 11.32
C THR A 48 37.30 -4.15 11.31
N VAL A 49 37.48 -3.58 12.49
CA VAL A 49 37.91 -2.21 12.71
C VAL A 49 38.86 -2.16 13.92
N GLY A 50 39.76 -1.17 13.98
CA GLY A 50 40.60 -0.97 15.16
C GLY A 50 39.82 -0.33 16.30
N ALA A 51 40.12 -0.74 17.53
CA ALA A 51 39.44 -0.25 18.74
C ALA A 51 39.75 1.22 19.07
N SER A 52 40.85 1.76 18.54
CA SER A 52 41.29 3.15 18.79
C SER A 52 41.50 3.99 17.52
N SER A 53 41.81 3.36 16.39
CA SER A 53 42.11 4.02 15.12
C SER A 53 41.92 3.08 13.94
N GLY A 54 41.93 3.62 12.71
CA GLY A 54 41.78 2.86 11.48
C GLY A 54 40.34 2.78 10.98
N GLU A 55 40.19 2.45 9.69
CA GLU A 55 38.91 2.31 9.02
C GLU A 55 38.41 0.86 9.05
N ALA A 56 37.09 0.70 8.97
CA ALA A 56 36.45 -0.59 8.86
C ALA A 56 36.84 -1.28 7.53
N ARG A 57 37.14 -2.57 7.58
CA ARG A 57 37.42 -3.39 6.39
C ARG A 57 36.63 -4.69 6.42
N GLN A 58 36.12 -5.09 5.27
CA GLN A 58 35.48 -6.39 5.09
C GLN A 58 36.55 -7.50 5.16
N LEU A 59 36.30 -8.54 5.95
CA LEU A 59 37.16 -9.72 6.11
C LEU A 59 36.75 -10.86 5.19
N THR A 60 35.45 -11.06 5.00
CA THR A 60 34.91 -12.20 4.25
C THR A 60 33.94 -11.79 3.17
N ARG A 61 33.81 -12.62 2.15
CA ARG A 61 32.87 -12.46 1.03
C ARG A 61 31.84 -13.59 0.96
N GLY A 62 31.62 -14.28 2.09
CA GLY A 62 30.53 -15.23 2.22
C GLY A 62 29.19 -14.50 2.33
N ASN A 63 28.09 -15.22 2.11
CA ASN A 63 26.75 -14.64 2.08
C ASN A 63 25.98 -14.82 3.41
N ALA A 64 26.51 -15.65 4.32
CA ALA A 64 25.87 -16.02 5.58
C ALA A 64 26.94 -16.31 6.65
N ASP A 65 27.89 -15.38 6.82
CA ASP A 65 28.96 -15.48 7.80
C ASP A 65 28.57 -14.83 9.13
N ALA A 66 28.64 -15.56 10.24
CA ALA A 66 28.16 -15.10 11.54
C ALA A 66 29.00 -15.61 12.72
N ALA A 67 28.68 -15.17 13.94
CA ALA A 67 29.27 -15.60 15.21
C ALA A 67 30.82 -15.56 15.25
N PRO A 68 31.47 -14.42 14.92
CA PRO A 68 32.91 -14.30 15.00
C PRO A 68 33.41 -14.44 16.45
N LYS A 69 34.43 -15.28 16.67
CA LYS A 69 35.10 -15.46 17.96
C LYS A 69 36.61 -15.59 17.79
N TRP A 70 37.34 -14.71 18.47
CA TRP A 70 38.80 -14.73 18.47
C TRP A 70 39.34 -15.96 19.20
N ALA A 71 40.38 -16.57 18.65
CA ALA A 71 41.20 -17.52 19.38
C ALA A 71 41.87 -16.78 20.57
N PRO A 72 42.14 -17.45 21.70
CA PRO A 72 42.72 -16.81 22.88
C PRO A 72 44.08 -16.13 22.66
N ASP A 73 44.84 -16.62 21.67
CA ASP A 73 46.13 -16.04 21.27
C ASP A 73 46.00 -14.85 20.29
N GLY A 74 44.79 -14.53 19.84
CA GLY A 74 44.50 -13.47 18.89
C GLY A 74 44.98 -13.73 17.45
N SER A 75 45.51 -14.92 17.15
CA SER A 75 46.11 -15.25 15.84
C SER A 75 45.08 -15.62 14.77
N ARG A 76 43.89 -16.05 15.20
CA ARG A 76 42.82 -16.60 14.35
C ARG A 76 41.44 -16.17 14.82
N LEU A 77 40.49 -16.18 13.90
CA LEU A 77 39.07 -15.91 14.18
C LEU A 77 38.24 -17.11 13.69
N ALA A 78 37.50 -17.75 14.60
CA ALA A 78 36.50 -18.76 14.27
C ALA A 78 35.15 -18.08 13.97
N PHE A 79 34.36 -18.67 13.08
CA PHE A 79 33.04 -18.17 12.72
C PHE A 79 32.18 -19.26 12.08
N LEU A 80 30.89 -18.99 11.91
CA LEU A 80 29.97 -19.83 11.16
C LEU A 80 29.87 -19.34 9.71
N ARG A 81 29.83 -20.29 8.77
CA ARG A 81 29.50 -20.01 7.36
C ARG A 81 28.63 -21.11 6.78
N ALA A 82 27.58 -20.70 6.07
CA ALA A 82 26.82 -21.55 5.16
C ALA A 82 27.30 -21.34 3.71
N GLN A 83 27.71 -22.42 3.04
CA GLN A 83 28.16 -22.43 1.64
C GLN A 83 27.50 -23.62 0.94
N ASP A 84 26.37 -23.36 0.25
CA ASP A 84 25.54 -24.36 -0.45
C ASP A 84 25.02 -25.52 0.44
N GLY A 85 24.93 -25.30 1.75
CA GLY A 85 24.52 -26.30 2.75
C GLY A 85 24.41 -25.72 4.16
N PRO A 86 24.20 -26.55 5.20
CA PRO A 86 24.02 -26.08 6.57
C PRO A 86 25.32 -25.43 7.12
N PRO A 87 25.22 -24.49 8.08
CA PRO A 87 26.35 -23.73 8.57
C PRO A 87 27.42 -24.63 9.21
N GLN A 88 28.69 -24.32 8.99
CA GLN A 88 29.84 -25.05 9.54
C GLN A 88 30.77 -24.10 10.29
N VAL A 89 31.64 -24.64 11.16
CA VAL A 89 32.71 -23.86 11.80
C VAL A 89 33.88 -23.70 10.83
N TRP A 90 34.27 -22.45 10.61
CA TRP A 90 35.42 -22.04 9.81
C TRP A 90 36.38 -21.22 10.66
N VAL A 91 37.64 -21.14 10.23
CA VAL A 91 38.66 -20.30 10.86
C VAL A 91 39.40 -19.49 9.81
N LEU A 92 39.66 -18.21 10.09
CA LEU A 92 40.48 -17.33 9.26
C LEU A 92 41.68 -16.75 10.05
N PRO A 93 42.83 -16.51 9.41
CA PRO A 93 43.95 -15.79 10.04
C PRO A 93 43.56 -14.36 10.41
N ALA A 94 43.95 -13.90 11.60
CA ALA A 94 43.60 -12.59 12.14
C ALA A 94 43.88 -11.39 11.22
N ASP A 95 44.97 -11.47 10.45
CA ASP A 95 45.43 -10.40 9.56
C ASP A 95 44.75 -10.44 8.18
N GLY A 96 43.89 -11.44 7.93
CA GLY A 96 43.27 -11.72 6.64
C GLY A 96 43.97 -12.86 5.90
N GLY A 97 43.21 -13.55 5.04
CA GLY A 97 43.63 -14.75 4.32
C GLY A 97 42.42 -15.58 3.90
N GLU A 98 42.66 -16.75 3.31
CA GLU A 98 41.58 -17.70 3.00
C GLU A 98 41.09 -18.39 4.27
N ALA A 99 39.77 -18.61 4.37
CA ALA A 99 39.16 -19.32 5.49
C ALA A 99 39.27 -20.83 5.30
N GLU A 100 39.55 -21.56 6.38
CA GLU A 100 39.59 -23.01 6.42
C GLU A 100 38.35 -23.56 7.12
N GLN A 101 37.68 -24.54 6.50
CA GLN A 101 36.53 -25.23 7.06
C GLN A 101 37.00 -26.33 8.03
N LEU A 102 36.56 -26.27 9.30
CA LEU A 102 36.95 -27.26 10.31
C LEU A 102 35.91 -28.35 10.53
N THR A 103 34.62 -28.11 10.24
CA THR A 103 33.55 -29.10 10.45
C THR A 103 32.84 -29.48 9.16
N LYS A 104 32.32 -30.70 9.12
CA LYS A 104 31.51 -31.25 8.01
C LYS A 104 30.31 -32.04 8.56
N LEU A 105 29.55 -31.42 9.45
CA LEU A 105 28.40 -32.06 10.10
C LEU A 105 27.19 -32.08 9.16
N PRO A 106 26.47 -33.20 9.02
CA PRO A 106 25.35 -33.33 8.06
C PRO A 106 24.24 -32.29 8.22
N LEU A 107 23.97 -31.85 9.45
CA LEU A 107 22.94 -30.87 9.79
C LEU A 107 23.52 -29.51 10.22
N GLY A 108 24.84 -29.33 10.10
CA GLY A 108 25.53 -28.10 10.50
C GLY A 108 26.08 -28.08 11.92
N ALA A 109 26.78 -27.00 12.24
CA ALA A 109 27.35 -26.68 13.55
C ALA A 109 26.79 -25.34 14.05
N GLY A 110 26.73 -25.16 15.37
CA GLY A 110 26.36 -23.89 15.99
C GLY A 110 27.55 -23.00 16.35
N ALA A 111 27.26 -21.87 16.99
CA ALA A 111 28.24 -20.81 17.24
C ALA A 111 29.49 -21.33 18.00
N PRO A 112 30.70 -21.07 17.48
CA PRO A 112 31.93 -21.61 18.06
C PRO A 112 32.30 -20.91 19.37
N VAL A 113 32.79 -21.67 20.35
CA VAL A 113 33.34 -21.14 21.62
C VAL A 113 34.70 -21.80 21.89
N TRP A 114 35.76 -21.00 21.86
CA TRP A 114 37.13 -21.48 22.08
C TRP A 114 37.37 -21.94 23.53
N SER A 115 38.12 -23.03 23.68
CA SER A 115 38.73 -23.36 24.99
C SER A 115 39.76 -22.30 25.38
N PRO A 116 40.01 -22.07 26.67
CA PRO A 116 40.96 -21.04 27.13
C PRO A 116 42.40 -21.19 26.59
N ASP A 117 42.81 -22.42 26.27
CA ASP A 117 44.12 -22.74 25.69
C ASP A 117 44.14 -22.67 24.14
N GLY A 118 43.00 -22.46 23.50
CA GLY A 118 42.84 -22.41 22.05
C GLY A 118 42.98 -23.76 21.32
N SER A 119 43.07 -24.88 22.04
CA SER A 119 43.25 -26.21 21.42
C SER A 119 41.94 -26.83 20.93
N LYS A 120 40.79 -26.37 21.46
CA LYS A 120 39.46 -26.92 21.17
C LYS A 120 38.42 -25.83 20.94
N ILE A 121 37.34 -26.21 20.25
CA ILE A 121 36.13 -25.37 20.07
C ILE A 121 34.92 -26.19 20.52
N ALA A 122 34.10 -25.65 21.41
CA ALA A 122 32.80 -26.21 21.78
C ALA A 122 31.69 -25.48 21.02
N PHE A 123 30.64 -26.19 20.67
CA PHE A 123 29.43 -25.64 20.07
C PHE A 123 28.26 -26.60 20.27
N SER A 124 27.03 -26.10 20.17
CA SER A 124 25.84 -26.96 20.10
C SER A 124 25.43 -27.16 18.65
N ALA A 125 25.07 -28.38 18.25
CA ALA A 125 24.72 -28.72 16.88
C ALA A 125 23.50 -29.64 16.83
N PRO A 126 22.65 -29.50 15.80
CA PRO A 126 21.53 -30.40 15.58
C PRO A 126 22.01 -31.80 15.18
N ILE A 127 21.38 -32.81 15.77
CA ILE A 127 21.48 -34.22 15.40
C ILE A 127 20.07 -34.74 15.12
N ASP A 128 19.96 -35.80 14.32
CA ASP A 128 18.73 -36.55 14.16
C ASP A 128 18.84 -37.88 14.92
N LEU A 129 17.99 -38.08 15.93
CA LEU A 129 17.96 -39.33 16.72
C LEU A 129 17.60 -40.55 15.86
N ALA A 130 16.87 -40.37 14.75
CA ALA A 130 16.47 -41.44 13.84
C ALA A 130 17.55 -41.81 12.83
N ALA A 131 18.50 -40.91 12.52
CA ALA A 131 19.55 -41.11 11.52
C ALA A 131 20.60 -42.19 11.89
N VAL A 132 20.43 -42.86 13.02
CA VAL A 132 21.13 -44.10 13.37
C VAL A 132 20.63 -45.29 12.52
N ALA A 133 19.49 -45.14 11.83
CA ALA A 133 19.00 -45.97 10.72
C ALA A 133 18.73 -45.08 9.49
N GLU A 134 18.68 -45.63 8.27
CA GLU A 134 18.53 -44.88 7.01
C GLU A 134 17.50 -43.74 7.08
N ALA A 135 17.83 -42.58 6.51
CA ALA A 135 16.95 -41.40 6.52
C ALA A 135 15.57 -41.77 5.93
N PRO A 136 14.47 -41.58 6.69
CA PRO A 136 13.16 -41.97 6.23
C PRO A 136 12.75 -41.13 5.00
N PRO A 137 11.97 -41.69 4.06
CA PRO A 137 11.44 -40.94 2.92
C PRO A 137 10.77 -39.63 3.34
N ALA A 138 10.87 -38.58 2.52
CA ALA A 138 10.33 -37.26 2.82
C ALA A 138 8.81 -37.25 3.13
N ASN A 139 8.07 -38.24 2.64
CA ASN A 139 6.63 -38.44 2.85
C ASN A 139 6.28 -39.32 4.07
N THR A 140 7.24 -39.63 4.93
CA THR A 140 7.00 -40.40 6.16
C THR A 140 6.11 -39.59 7.11
N PRO A 141 5.04 -40.18 7.67
CA PRO A 141 4.22 -39.53 8.69
C PRO A 141 5.04 -39.06 9.88
N ILE A 142 4.66 -37.91 10.45
CA ILE A 142 5.27 -37.39 11.67
C ILE A 142 4.52 -37.99 12.85
N VAL A 143 5.27 -38.60 13.76
CA VAL A 143 4.77 -39.12 15.04
C VAL A 143 5.34 -38.21 16.13
N ALA A 144 4.47 -37.58 16.91
CA ALA A 144 4.84 -36.70 18.01
C ALA A 144 4.19 -37.19 19.30
N GLU A 145 5.01 -37.40 20.33
CA GLU A 145 4.59 -37.77 21.69
C GLU A 145 4.76 -36.61 22.68
N ARG A 146 5.36 -35.50 22.24
CA ARG A 146 5.65 -34.28 23.00
C ARG A 146 5.17 -33.04 22.25
N LEU A 147 4.94 -31.93 22.97
CA LEU A 147 4.47 -30.65 22.41
C LEU A 147 5.56 -29.86 21.68
N ASP A 148 6.84 -30.15 21.94
CA ASP A 148 8.01 -29.54 21.29
C ASP A 148 8.33 -30.14 19.90
N TYR A 149 7.32 -30.66 19.20
CA TYR A 149 7.47 -31.30 17.89
C TYR A 149 7.69 -30.32 16.72
N LYS A 150 7.53 -29.02 16.97
CA LYS A 150 7.74 -27.94 16.01
C LYS A 150 8.26 -26.67 16.69
N SER A 151 8.90 -25.81 15.91
CA SER A 151 9.40 -24.51 16.35
C SER A 151 9.38 -23.54 15.16
N ASP A 152 9.00 -22.29 15.41
CA ASP A 152 8.97 -21.26 14.37
C ASP A 152 10.35 -20.97 13.78
N GLY A 153 10.42 -20.91 12.44
CA GLY A 153 11.66 -20.88 11.67
C GLY A 153 12.06 -22.27 11.16
N PRO A 154 12.50 -23.22 12.01
CA PRO A 154 12.83 -24.59 11.59
C PRO A 154 11.64 -25.43 11.11
N GLY A 155 10.41 -25.10 11.54
CA GLY A 155 9.22 -25.87 11.26
C GLY A 155 9.13 -27.15 12.11
N LEU A 156 8.84 -28.28 11.48
CA LEU A 156 8.65 -29.57 12.17
C LEU A 156 10.00 -30.16 12.59
N LEU A 157 10.24 -30.26 13.90
CA LEU A 157 11.50 -30.74 14.46
C LEU A 157 11.66 -32.26 14.37
N LYS A 158 10.55 -33.02 14.33
CA LYS A 158 10.57 -34.50 14.29
C LYS A 158 11.46 -35.06 15.41
N THR A 159 12.57 -35.70 15.07
CA THR A 159 13.57 -36.32 15.97
C THR A 159 14.84 -35.48 16.11
N LEU A 160 14.82 -34.21 15.68
CA LEU A 160 15.96 -33.32 15.76
C LEU A 160 16.19 -32.83 17.20
N ARG A 161 17.42 -33.00 17.70
CA ARG A 161 17.87 -32.50 19.00
C ARG A 161 19.18 -31.73 18.87
N SER A 162 19.38 -30.72 19.70
CA SER A 162 20.64 -29.96 19.74
C SER A 162 21.52 -30.51 20.86
N HIS A 163 22.78 -30.83 20.58
CA HIS A 163 23.71 -31.33 21.59
C HIS A 163 25.07 -30.66 21.52
N VAL A 164 25.76 -30.63 22.66
CA VAL A 164 27.13 -30.13 22.78
C VAL A 164 28.10 -31.06 22.05
N HIS A 165 28.94 -30.46 21.21
CA HIS A 165 30.05 -31.07 20.51
C HIS A 165 31.34 -30.34 20.84
N VAL A 166 32.47 -31.06 20.78
CA VAL A 166 33.81 -30.51 20.96
C VAL A 166 34.67 -30.91 19.77
N LEU A 167 35.18 -29.91 19.05
CA LEU A 167 36.14 -30.00 17.97
C LEU A 167 37.57 -29.85 18.52
N ASP A 168 38.45 -30.77 18.16
CA ASP A 168 39.90 -30.62 18.32
C ASP A 168 40.48 -29.88 17.10
N VAL A 169 41.11 -28.73 17.35
CA VAL A 169 41.49 -27.79 16.28
C VAL A 169 42.69 -28.30 15.47
N ALA A 170 43.57 -29.09 16.07
CA ALA A 170 44.76 -29.60 15.40
C ALA A 170 44.45 -30.79 14.49
N THR A 171 43.49 -31.63 14.88
CA THR A 171 43.13 -32.85 14.15
C THR A 171 41.89 -32.70 13.27
N GLY A 172 41.04 -31.72 13.54
CA GLY A 172 39.74 -31.57 12.89
C GLY A 172 38.68 -32.56 13.39
N GLU A 173 38.97 -33.34 14.45
CA GLU A 173 38.05 -34.34 14.98
C GLU A 173 36.93 -33.69 15.79
N VAL A 174 35.67 -33.98 15.46
CA VAL A 174 34.48 -33.53 16.20
C VAL A 174 33.91 -34.69 17.02
N GLN A 175 33.76 -34.48 18.32
CA GLN A 175 33.15 -35.45 19.23
C GLN A 175 31.88 -34.88 19.86
N GLN A 176 30.74 -35.56 19.68
CA GLN A 176 29.52 -35.29 20.45
C GLN A 176 29.75 -35.64 21.93
N ARG A 177 29.29 -34.78 22.84
CA ARG A 177 29.53 -34.89 24.28
C ARG A 177 28.26 -35.09 25.11
N THR A 178 27.10 -34.78 24.55
CA THR A 178 25.80 -34.96 25.22
C THR A 178 24.87 -35.72 24.31
N PHE A 179 23.95 -36.49 24.89
CA PHE A 179 23.10 -37.43 24.16
C PHE A 179 21.75 -37.55 24.85
N GLY A 180 20.69 -37.79 24.08
CA GLY A 180 19.36 -38.12 24.61
C GLY A 180 18.26 -37.39 23.86
N ASP A 181 17.03 -37.56 24.34
CA ASP A 181 15.85 -36.92 23.76
C ASP A 181 15.57 -35.55 24.41
N TRP A 182 16.53 -34.64 24.30
CA TRP A 182 16.48 -33.30 24.91
C TRP A 182 17.46 -32.34 24.22
N HIS A 183 17.31 -31.04 24.46
CA HIS A 183 18.16 -30.02 23.84
C HIS A 183 19.20 -29.45 24.83
N ALA A 184 20.44 -29.34 24.37
CA ALA A 184 21.50 -28.58 25.02
C ALA A 184 21.60 -27.17 24.39
N GLY A 185 21.56 -26.16 25.25
CA GLY A 185 21.82 -24.76 24.91
C GLY A 185 23.28 -24.51 24.53
N GLN A 186 23.62 -23.25 24.26
CA GLN A 186 24.98 -22.85 23.88
C GLN A 186 25.98 -23.14 25.01
N PRO A 187 27.13 -23.80 24.75
CA PRO A 187 28.08 -24.15 25.77
C PRO A 187 28.99 -22.97 26.14
N ALA A 188 29.49 -22.94 27.38
CA ALA A 188 30.50 -22.03 27.87
C ALA A 188 31.64 -22.80 28.55
N TRP A 189 32.90 -22.53 28.19
CA TRP A 189 34.05 -23.17 28.79
C TRP A 189 34.35 -22.68 30.20
N SER A 190 34.72 -23.60 31.09
CA SER A 190 35.32 -23.23 32.37
C SER A 190 36.69 -22.59 32.18
N PRO A 191 37.14 -21.71 33.10
CA PRO A 191 38.43 -21.03 32.99
C PRO A 191 39.63 -21.98 32.86
N GLU A 192 39.56 -23.18 33.43
CA GLU A 192 40.59 -24.21 33.34
C GLU A 192 40.51 -25.10 32.09
N GLY A 193 39.48 -24.95 31.25
CA GLY A 193 39.35 -25.65 29.96
C GLY A 193 39.04 -27.15 30.04
N LYS A 194 38.56 -27.64 31.19
CA LYS A 194 38.20 -29.05 31.40
C LYS A 194 36.70 -29.31 31.42
N HIS A 195 35.91 -28.29 31.71
CA HIS A 195 34.46 -28.40 31.81
C HIS A 195 33.77 -27.46 30.82
N VAL A 196 32.57 -27.84 30.41
CA VAL A 196 31.64 -26.97 29.69
C VAL A 196 30.34 -26.85 30.48
N ALA A 197 29.83 -25.64 30.63
CA ALA A 197 28.51 -25.38 31.16
C ALA A 197 27.52 -25.15 30.02
N PHE A 198 26.27 -25.58 30.17
CA PHE A 198 25.19 -25.34 29.21
C PHE A 198 23.84 -25.38 29.93
N THR A 199 22.79 -24.85 29.32
CA THR A 199 21.42 -24.99 29.80
C THR A 199 20.73 -26.15 29.12
N ALA A 200 19.86 -26.88 29.84
CA ALA A 200 19.08 -27.97 29.27
C ALA A 200 17.79 -28.20 30.05
N ALA A 201 16.80 -28.78 29.38
CA ALA A 201 15.58 -29.32 29.99
C ALA A 201 15.61 -30.84 29.82
N LEU A 202 16.00 -31.55 30.88
CA LEU A 202 16.22 -33.01 30.83
C LEU A 202 14.98 -33.82 31.26
N ASP A 203 13.95 -33.16 31.77
CA ASP A 203 12.71 -33.80 32.21
C ASP A 203 11.92 -34.39 31.03
N ALA A 204 11.32 -35.57 31.24
CA ALA A 204 10.49 -36.23 30.23
C ALA A 204 9.24 -35.41 29.88
N ASP A 205 8.77 -34.57 30.80
CA ASP A 205 7.64 -33.63 30.64
C ASP A 205 8.13 -32.17 30.60
N ALA A 206 9.36 -31.92 30.15
CA ALA A 206 9.94 -30.57 30.04
C ALA A 206 9.11 -29.61 29.16
N ASP A 207 8.42 -30.14 28.16
CA ASP A 207 7.48 -29.42 27.29
C ASP A 207 6.21 -28.95 28.02
N LEU A 208 5.89 -29.58 29.16
CA LEU A 208 4.76 -29.22 30.03
C LEU A 208 5.16 -28.38 31.23
N THR A 209 6.34 -28.63 31.80
CA THR A 209 6.82 -28.00 33.03
C THR A 209 7.60 -26.72 32.79
N PHE A 210 8.17 -26.54 31.60
CA PHE A 210 9.04 -25.42 31.21
C PHE A 210 10.35 -25.32 32.00
N ARG A 211 10.65 -26.34 32.82
CA ARG A 211 11.83 -26.37 33.67
C ARG A 211 13.08 -26.52 32.83
N SER A 212 14.03 -25.62 33.01
CA SER A 212 15.36 -25.71 32.42
C SER A 212 16.40 -25.31 33.45
N ALA A 213 17.53 -26.01 33.44
CA ALA A 213 18.57 -25.82 34.45
C ALA A 213 19.95 -25.67 33.80
N ALA A 214 20.91 -25.16 34.59
CA ALA A 214 22.30 -25.12 34.20
C ALA A 214 23.00 -26.44 34.57
N TYR A 215 23.79 -26.98 33.66
CA TYR A 215 24.55 -28.21 33.84
C TYR A 215 26.03 -27.96 33.55
N VAL A 216 26.89 -28.73 34.21
CA VAL A 216 28.34 -28.77 33.97
C VAL A 216 28.75 -30.17 33.53
N LEU A 217 29.56 -30.26 32.48
CA LEU A 217 30.05 -31.51 31.92
C LEU A 217 31.58 -31.51 31.85
N ASP A 218 32.22 -32.56 32.36
CA ASP A 218 33.66 -32.80 32.19
C ASP A 218 33.91 -33.36 30.77
N VAL A 219 34.63 -32.61 29.94
CA VAL A 219 34.89 -33.00 28.54
C VAL A 219 36.21 -33.76 28.37
N THR A 220 36.94 -34.00 29.45
CA THR A 220 38.13 -34.85 29.48
C THR A 220 37.77 -36.33 29.60
N GLU A 221 36.59 -36.62 30.15
CA GLU A 221 36.01 -37.95 30.22
C GLU A 221 35.06 -38.19 29.03
N ARG A 222 35.21 -39.33 28.35
CA ARG A 222 34.46 -39.61 27.11
C ARG A 222 32.95 -39.71 27.33
N ASN A 223 32.53 -40.25 28.47
CA ASN A 223 31.13 -40.57 28.80
C ASN A 223 30.70 -39.87 30.09
N ALA A 224 31.20 -38.66 30.37
CA ALA A 224 30.71 -37.90 31.52
C ALA A 224 29.21 -37.64 31.40
N GLU A 225 28.52 -37.71 32.53
CA GLU A 225 27.12 -37.30 32.61
C GLU A 225 27.03 -35.80 33.01
N PRO A 226 26.08 -35.03 32.45
CA PRO A 226 25.85 -33.66 32.87
C PRO A 226 25.49 -33.58 34.36
N ARG A 227 26.23 -32.76 35.12
CA ARG A 227 25.96 -32.51 36.54
C ARG A 227 25.15 -31.24 36.70
N LEU A 228 24.00 -31.32 37.36
CA LEU A 228 23.18 -30.16 37.71
C LEU A 228 23.99 -29.14 38.53
N ALA A 229 23.86 -27.86 38.18
CA ALA A 229 24.38 -26.72 38.92
C ALA A 229 23.20 -25.86 39.41
N GLY A 230 23.02 -25.77 40.72
CA GLY A 230 21.92 -25.03 41.33
C GLY A 230 20.62 -25.85 41.41
N THR A 231 19.52 -25.27 40.94
CA THR A 231 18.16 -25.83 41.00
C THR A 231 17.67 -26.28 39.62
N ASP A 232 16.84 -27.30 39.59
CA ASP A 232 16.09 -27.80 38.42
C ASP A 232 14.62 -27.33 38.39
N GLU A 233 14.20 -26.51 39.34
CA GLU A 233 12.83 -25.99 39.46
C GLU A 233 12.58 -24.71 38.64
N GLY A 234 13.63 -24.06 38.13
CA GLY A 234 13.56 -22.76 37.47
C GLY A 234 13.57 -22.81 35.95
N MET A 235 13.85 -21.64 35.35
CA MET A 235 14.01 -21.45 33.91
C MET A 235 15.35 -20.76 33.62
N ALA A 236 16.38 -21.56 33.31
CA ALA A 236 17.69 -21.10 32.90
C ALA A 236 17.75 -20.89 31.37
N GLY A 237 18.05 -19.67 30.93
CA GLY A 237 18.19 -19.32 29.52
C GLY A 237 19.61 -19.47 28.99
N THR A 238 20.53 -18.64 29.48
CA THR A 238 21.94 -18.62 29.07
C THR A 238 22.87 -18.81 30.26
N VAL A 239 24.10 -19.28 30.00
CA VAL A 239 25.08 -19.57 31.06
C VAL A 239 26.49 -19.11 30.68
N GLY A 240 27.20 -18.59 31.67
CA GLY A 240 28.63 -18.29 31.63
C GLY A 240 29.31 -18.67 32.94
N TRP A 241 30.62 -18.46 33.03
CA TRP A 241 31.43 -18.79 34.22
C TRP A 241 31.91 -17.53 34.93
N THR A 242 32.02 -17.58 36.26
CA THR A 242 32.90 -16.64 36.98
C THR A 242 34.36 -16.92 36.61
N LYS A 243 35.22 -15.89 36.64
CA LYS A 243 36.64 -16.03 36.26
C LYS A 243 37.42 -17.00 37.13
N ASP A 244 37.00 -17.19 38.39
CA ASP A 244 37.60 -18.15 39.32
C ASP A 244 37.11 -19.59 39.16
N GLY A 245 36.12 -19.82 38.28
CA GLY A 245 35.56 -21.14 38.00
C GLY A 245 34.69 -21.73 39.12
N LYS A 246 34.36 -20.96 40.17
CA LYS A 246 33.62 -21.48 41.34
C LYS A 246 32.11 -21.35 41.22
N ALA A 247 31.61 -20.53 40.32
CA ALA A 247 30.19 -20.32 40.11
C ALA A 247 29.86 -20.11 38.62
N LEU A 248 28.59 -20.31 38.29
CA LEU A 248 28.02 -19.95 37.00
C LEU A 248 27.28 -18.62 37.10
N LEU A 249 27.27 -17.88 35.99
CA LEU A 249 26.41 -16.72 35.76
C LEU A 249 25.28 -17.16 34.82
N VAL A 250 24.07 -17.23 35.33
CA VAL A 250 22.89 -17.71 34.60
C VAL A 250 21.90 -16.57 34.42
N VAL A 251 21.47 -16.30 33.20
CA VAL A 251 20.33 -15.41 32.96
C VAL A 251 19.06 -16.25 32.95
N GLY A 252 18.16 -16.00 33.89
CA GLY A 252 17.00 -16.86 34.11
C GLY A 252 16.18 -16.53 35.35
N ARG A 253 15.27 -17.43 35.69
CA ARG A 253 14.43 -17.37 36.91
C ARG A 253 14.58 -18.65 37.74
N THR A 254 14.20 -18.55 39.01
CA THR A 254 14.19 -19.70 39.94
C THR A 254 12.84 -20.41 40.00
N ASP A 255 11.86 -19.93 39.23
CA ASP A 255 10.55 -20.52 38.97
C ASP A 255 10.26 -20.49 37.45
N THR A 256 9.08 -20.97 37.07
CA THR A 256 8.62 -21.05 35.67
C THR A 256 7.49 -20.07 35.35
N THR A 257 7.25 -19.08 36.21
CA THR A 257 6.16 -18.09 36.05
C THR A 257 6.60 -16.91 35.17
N THR A 258 5.64 -16.22 34.55
CA THR A 258 5.90 -14.98 33.80
C THR A 258 6.51 -13.90 34.70
N GLY A 259 7.57 -13.26 34.22
CA GLY A 259 8.17 -12.07 34.83
C GLY A 259 9.61 -11.86 34.38
N HIS A 260 10.30 -10.89 34.99
CA HIS A 260 11.68 -10.53 34.66
C HIS A 260 12.66 -11.70 34.83
N LEU A 261 13.58 -11.82 33.88
CA LEU A 261 14.80 -12.61 34.01
C LEU A 261 15.79 -11.88 34.92
N GLY A 262 16.41 -12.63 35.82
CA GLY A 262 17.48 -12.16 36.70
C GLY A 262 18.87 -12.55 36.22
N LEU A 263 19.89 -11.98 36.87
CA LEU A 263 21.28 -12.41 36.73
C LEU A 263 21.67 -13.24 37.95
N LEU A 264 21.58 -14.55 37.81
CA LEU A 264 21.78 -15.51 38.88
C LEU A 264 23.25 -15.92 38.98
N ARG A 265 23.87 -15.73 40.15
CA ARG A 265 25.14 -16.36 40.51
C ARG A 265 24.85 -17.70 41.16
N VAL A 266 25.27 -18.79 40.52
CA VAL A 266 25.01 -20.18 40.95
C VAL A 266 26.32 -20.84 41.40
N PRO A 267 26.59 -20.96 42.72
CA PRO A 267 27.79 -21.62 43.22
C PRO A 267 27.84 -23.12 42.88
N LEU A 268 29.01 -23.62 42.46
CA LEU A 268 29.19 -25.03 42.09
C LEU A 268 29.42 -25.97 43.28
N ASP A 269 29.68 -25.41 44.45
CA ASP A 269 29.83 -26.13 45.73
C ASP A 269 28.48 -26.40 46.44
N GLY A 270 27.36 -26.04 45.79
CA GLY A 270 26.02 -26.17 46.34
C GLY A 270 25.59 -25.02 47.27
N GLY A 271 26.34 -23.92 47.29
CA GLY A 271 25.93 -22.69 47.96
C GLY A 271 24.65 -22.07 47.38
N GLU A 272 24.07 -21.12 48.11
CA GLU A 272 22.84 -20.42 47.73
C GLU A 272 23.00 -19.65 46.41
N THR A 273 21.99 -19.76 45.54
CA THR A 273 21.90 -18.96 44.31
C THR A 273 21.44 -17.55 44.63
N VAL A 274 22.16 -16.55 44.11
CA VAL A 274 21.88 -15.12 44.38
C VAL A 274 21.53 -14.40 43.08
N ASN A 275 20.41 -13.68 43.05
CA ASN A 275 20.08 -12.78 41.94
C ASN A 275 20.78 -11.43 42.15
N LEU A 276 21.79 -11.16 41.34
CA LEU A 276 22.62 -9.95 41.40
C LEU A 276 21.90 -8.70 40.87
N ALA A 277 20.80 -8.85 40.13
CA ALA A 277 20.06 -7.74 39.52
C ALA A 277 18.74 -7.43 40.26
N ALA A 278 18.45 -8.12 41.37
CA ALA A 278 17.14 -8.07 42.02
C ALA A 278 16.70 -6.66 42.46
N SER A 279 17.63 -5.76 42.79
CA SER A 279 17.31 -4.41 43.26
C SER A 279 16.90 -3.43 42.15
N LEU A 280 17.13 -3.77 40.87
CA LEU A 280 16.79 -2.88 39.75
C LEU A 280 15.30 -2.88 39.37
N ASP A 281 14.56 -3.94 39.72
CA ASP A 281 13.21 -4.20 39.21
C ASP A 281 13.13 -4.04 37.68
N ARG A 282 14.08 -4.65 36.97
CA ARG A 282 14.18 -4.64 35.50
C ARG A 282 14.62 -5.99 34.95
N ASN A 283 14.22 -6.25 33.72
CA ASN A 283 14.55 -7.46 32.99
C ASN A 283 16.02 -7.46 32.51
N VAL A 284 16.76 -8.55 32.79
CA VAL A 284 18.10 -8.77 32.25
C VAL A 284 17.98 -9.27 30.81
N MET A 285 18.68 -8.60 29.88
CA MET A 285 18.55 -8.82 28.44
C MET A 285 19.76 -9.57 27.87
N PRO A 286 19.73 -10.91 27.73
CA PRO A 286 20.86 -11.68 27.20
C PRO A 286 21.08 -11.49 25.70
N GLY A 287 20.12 -10.88 25.00
CA GLY A 287 20.13 -10.67 23.55
C GLY A 287 19.49 -11.82 22.77
N GLY A 288 18.86 -11.51 21.64
CA GLY A 288 18.26 -12.46 20.70
C GLY A 288 17.60 -11.75 19.51
N PRO A 289 17.10 -12.48 18.51
CA PRO A 289 16.36 -11.89 17.38
C PRO A 289 15.17 -11.06 17.87
N GLY A 290 15.11 -9.77 17.51
CA GLY A 290 14.06 -8.84 17.97
C GLY A 290 14.16 -8.39 19.44
N TYR A 291 15.12 -8.92 20.21
CA TYR A 291 15.32 -8.60 21.63
C TYR A 291 16.78 -8.15 21.87
N PRO A 292 17.10 -6.86 21.65
CA PRO A 292 18.46 -6.35 21.80
C PRO A 292 18.98 -6.51 23.24
N GLY A 293 20.21 -7.00 23.35
CA GLY A 293 20.87 -7.32 24.62
C GLY A 293 22.25 -7.92 24.40
N ALA A 294 22.86 -8.43 25.46
CA ALA A 294 24.12 -9.14 25.39
C ALA A 294 24.30 -10.08 26.58
N LEU A 295 25.05 -11.16 26.37
CA LEU A 295 25.43 -12.08 27.44
C LEU A 295 26.25 -11.35 28.53
N PRO A 296 26.05 -11.68 29.82
CA PRO A 296 26.82 -11.08 30.91
C PRO A 296 28.35 -11.29 30.74
N GLN A 297 29.12 -10.22 30.95
CA GLN A 297 30.57 -10.16 30.74
C GLN A 297 31.30 -9.89 32.07
N PRO A 298 31.90 -10.92 32.72
CA PRO A 298 32.76 -10.70 33.87
C PRO A 298 34.06 -9.99 33.46
N ASN A 299 34.48 -9.00 34.25
CA ASN A 299 35.74 -8.29 34.03
C ASN A 299 36.97 -9.19 34.26
N GLU A 300 38.16 -8.68 33.94
CA GLU A 300 39.41 -9.44 34.06
C GLU A 300 39.75 -9.80 35.51
N ALA A 301 39.49 -8.91 36.47
CA ALA A 301 39.68 -9.16 37.89
C ALA A 301 38.74 -10.24 38.46
N GLY A 302 37.61 -10.48 37.79
CA GLY A 302 36.63 -11.48 38.19
C GLY A 302 35.83 -11.09 39.43
N ASP A 303 35.65 -9.80 39.67
CA ASP A 303 34.90 -9.24 40.80
C ASP A 303 33.63 -8.47 40.37
N VAL A 304 33.54 -8.04 39.10
CA VAL A 304 32.40 -7.29 38.56
C VAL A 304 31.91 -7.90 37.25
N VAL A 305 30.60 -7.93 37.05
CA VAL A 305 29.96 -8.34 35.79
C VAL A 305 29.24 -7.17 35.12
N LEU A 306 29.48 -6.96 33.82
CA LEU A 306 28.74 -6.05 32.95
C LEU A 306 27.61 -6.81 32.26
N PHE A 307 26.40 -6.27 32.25
CA PHE A 307 25.23 -6.93 31.67
C PHE A 307 24.22 -5.91 31.13
N ALA A 308 23.34 -6.38 30.24
CA ALA A 308 22.32 -5.54 29.63
C ALA A 308 20.99 -5.62 30.38
N ILE A 309 20.31 -4.48 30.46
CA ILE A 309 19.01 -4.30 31.15
C ILE A 309 18.04 -3.61 30.18
N ARG A 310 16.77 -4.03 30.18
CA ARG A 310 15.69 -3.26 29.55
C ARG A 310 15.23 -2.18 30.54
N ASP A 311 15.20 -0.93 30.12
CA ASP A 311 14.63 0.19 30.89
C ASP A 311 13.93 1.17 29.96
N ARG A 312 12.64 1.42 30.21
CA ARG A 312 11.75 2.27 29.38
C ARG A 312 11.88 2.02 27.88
N GLY A 313 11.86 0.75 27.51
CA GLY A 313 12.00 0.29 26.13
C GLY A 313 13.42 0.22 25.57
N CYS A 314 14.38 0.94 26.14
CA CYS A 314 15.77 0.94 25.69
C CYS A 314 16.59 -0.19 26.33
N THR A 315 17.66 -0.64 25.66
CA THR A 315 18.61 -1.62 26.24
C THR A 315 19.87 -0.90 26.70
N HIS A 316 20.08 -0.86 28.01
CA HIS A 316 21.19 -0.16 28.67
C HIS A 316 22.22 -1.15 29.24
N LEU A 317 23.37 -0.64 29.66
CA LEU A 317 24.43 -1.45 30.30
C LEU A 317 24.64 -1.06 31.76
N TYR A 318 24.68 -2.08 32.62
CA TYR A 318 24.88 -1.99 34.05
C TYR A 318 26.01 -2.91 34.51
N GLU A 319 26.59 -2.58 35.66
CA GLU A 319 27.60 -3.40 36.33
C GLU A 319 27.21 -3.70 37.77
N VAL A 320 27.54 -4.89 38.25
CA VAL A 320 27.36 -5.26 39.65
C VAL A 320 28.53 -6.10 40.17
N ASP A 321 28.86 -5.93 41.45
CA ASP A 321 29.84 -6.75 42.15
C ASP A 321 29.33 -8.20 42.30
N LEU A 322 30.20 -9.18 42.05
CA LEU A 322 29.87 -10.60 42.20
C LEU A 322 29.64 -11.03 43.65
N ALA A 323 30.12 -10.26 44.63
CA ALA A 323 29.77 -10.39 46.04
C ALA A 323 28.35 -9.87 46.34
N GLY A 324 27.68 -9.23 45.37
CA GLY A 324 26.39 -8.58 45.52
C GLY A 324 26.50 -7.09 45.83
N GLY A 325 25.38 -6.37 45.72
CA GLY A 325 25.31 -4.93 45.91
C GLY A 325 24.34 -4.30 44.92
N GLU A 326 24.24 -2.96 44.94
CA GLU A 326 23.41 -2.22 44.00
C GLU A 326 24.10 -2.13 42.63
N PRO A 327 23.44 -2.57 41.53
CA PRO A 327 23.98 -2.39 40.20
C PRO A 327 24.13 -0.91 39.83
N ARG A 328 25.24 -0.60 39.16
CA ARG A 328 25.61 0.74 38.71
C ARG A 328 25.40 0.87 37.20
N ALA A 329 24.69 1.90 36.77
CA ALA A 329 24.58 2.25 35.36
C ALA A 329 25.95 2.60 34.74
N VAL A 330 26.21 2.11 33.53
CA VAL A 330 27.42 2.36 32.75
C VAL A 330 27.10 3.14 31.47
N LEU A 331 26.06 2.71 30.75
CA LEU A 331 25.57 3.37 29.55
C LEU A 331 24.04 3.35 29.54
N THR A 332 23.43 4.53 29.59
CA THR A 332 21.98 4.76 29.54
C THR A 332 21.66 5.87 28.53
N GLY A 333 20.38 6.18 28.31
CA GLY A 333 19.92 7.29 27.49
C GLY A 333 18.62 6.97 26.74
N ASP A 334 17.81 8.00 26.49
CA ASP A 334 16.43 7.88 25.99
C ASP A 334 16.31 7.36 24.54
N GLY A 335 17.41 7.11 23.84
CA GLY A 335 17.40 6.43 22.53
C GLY A 335 18.47 5.36 22.38
N ASN A 336 19.22 5.06 23.45
CA ASN A 336 20.36 4.16 23.37
C ASN A 336 19.89 2.70 23.46
N VAL A 337 20.14 1.94 22.40
CA VAL A 337 19.83 0.51 22.36
C VAL A 337 21.10 -0.27 22.07
N VAL A 338 21.55 -1.04 23.07
CA VAL A 338 22.69 -1.96 22.93
C VAL A 338 22.21 -3.35 22.50
N SER A 339 22.76 -3.87 21.40
CA SER A 339 22.39 -5.17 20.82
C SER A 339 23.55 -6.17 20.73
N GLY A 340 24.68 -5.87 21.39
CA GLY A 340 25.80 -6.78 21.51
C GLY A 340 26.94 -6.15 22.32
N VAL A 341 27.68 -6.97 23.07
CA VAL A 341 28.81 -6.54 23.91
C VAL A 341 29.89 -7.62 23.92
N ASP A 342 31.15 -7.22 23.84
CA ASP A 342 32.31 -8.04 24.20
C ASP A 342 33.33 -7.20 24.98
N LEU A 343 33.93 -7.78 26.03
CA LEU A 343 34.67 -7.03 27.04
C LEU A 343 36.12 -7.52 27.17
N VAL A 344 37.08 -6.59 27.06
CA VAL A 344 38.50 -6.83 27.34
C VAL A 344 39.07 -5.67 28.17
N GLY A 345 39.64 -5.99 29.34
CA GLY A 345 40.09 -4.99 30.30
C GLY A 345 38.95 -4.04 30.72
N ASN A 346 39.16 -2.73 30.54
CA ASN A 346 38.16 -1.69 30.82
C ASN A 346 37.34 -1.25 29.59
N GLN A 347 37.61 -1.83 28.41
CA GLN A 347 36.98 -1.45 27.15
C GLN A 347 35.96 -2.51 26.72
N ALA A 348 34.75 -2.09 26.40
CA ALA A 348 33.72 -2.93 25.81
C ALA A 348 33.49 -2.54 24.35
N ALA A 349 33.60 -3.48 23.42
CA ALA A 349 33.09 -3.33 22.07
C ALA A 349 31.58 -3.55 22.11
N ILE A 350 30.80 -2.60 21.60
CA ILE A 350 29.33 -2.64 21.63
C ILE A 350 28.75 -2.38 20.24
N VAL A 351 27.54 -2.89 20.00
CA VAL A 351 26.66 -2.40 18.93
C VAL A 351 25.68 -1.43 19.56
N LEU A 352 25.67 -0.19 19.09
CA LEU A 352 24.84 0.88 19.64
C LEU A 352 23.99 1.51 18.54
N ALA A 353 22.67 1.40 18.66
CA ALA A 353 21.71 2.21 17.92
C ALA A 353 21.28 3.42 18.77
N THR A 354 20.97 4.53 18.10
CA THR A 354 20.51 5.78 18.70
C THR A 354 19.30 6.32 17.93
N ASN A 355 18.72 7.44 18.36
CA ASN A 355 17.67 8.15 17.61
C ASN A 355 18.10 8.59 16.20
N GLU A 356 19.40 8.71 15.94
CA GLU A 356 19.98 9.17 14.68
C GLU A 356 20.74 8.06 13.92
N SER A 357 20.83 6.86 14.48
CA SER A 357 21.63 5.76 13.92
C SER A 357 20.92 4.43 14.04
N PHE A 358 20.86 3.70 12.92
CA PHE A 358 20.35 2.33 12.85
C PHE A 358 21.28 1.28 13.50
N GLY A 359 22.44 1.70 14.04
CA GLY A 359 23.41 0.83 14.71
C GLY A 359 24.83 1.04 14.21
N GLU A 360 25.78 1.23 15.12
CA GLU A 360 27.21 1.28 14.81
C GLU A 360 28.02 0.45 15.82
N ILE A 361 29.22 0.02 15.41
CA ILE A 361 30.22 -0.54 16.33
C ILE A 361 30.89 0.63 17.06
N ALA A 362 30.87 0.56 18.39
CA ALA A 362 31.50 1.55 19.25
C ALA A 362 32.34 0.89 20.35
N VAL A 363 33.26 1.66 20.92
CA VAL A 363 34.03 1.29 22.10
C VAL A 363 33.56 2.10 23.29
N LEU A 364 33.11 1.41 24.33
CA LEU A 364 32.70 1.97 25.61
C LEU A 364 33.81 1.80 26.63
N ASP A 365 34.23 2.90 27.26
CA ASP A 365 35.04 2.88 28.47
C ASP A 365 34.12 2.70 29.69
N ARG A 366 34.19 1.53 30.35
CA ARG A 366 33.32 1.16 31.49
C ARG A 366 33.47 2.07 32.71
N THR A 367 34.63 2.72 32.87
CA THR A 367 34.93 3.54 34.04
C THR A 367 34.35 4.94 33.90
N THR A 368 34.44 5.50 32.69
CA THR A 368 34.00 6.87 32.39
C THR A 368 32.61 6.93 31.75
N GLY A 369 32.10 5.82 31.21
CA GLY A 369 30.88 5.78 30.41
C GLY A 369 31.03 6.38 29.00
N LYS A 370 32.26 6.77 28.61
CA LYS A 370 32.51 7.40 27.31
C LYS A 370 32.38 6.38 26.18
N VAL A 371 31.62 6.75 25.16
CA VAL A 371 31.46 5.97 23.92
C VAL A 371 32.27 6.63 22.79
N ASP A 372 33.05 5.83 22.06
CA ASP A 372 33.76 6.21 20.83
C ASP A 372 33.27 5.36 19.67
N VAL A 373 32.49 5.95 18.75
CA VAL A 373 31.94 5.26 17.58
C VAL A 373 33.05 4.99 16.57
N ARG A 374 33.19 3.73 16.14
CA ARG A 374 34.30 3.25 15.31
C ARG A 374 33.94 3.05 13.85
N THR A 375 32.65 2.94 13.52
CA THR A 375 32.15 2.65 12.18
C THR A 375 31.19 3.73 11.68
N LYS A 376 30.88 3.66 10.37
CA LYS A 376 29.92 4.54 9.68
C LYS A 376 29.09 3.72 8.69
N HIS A 377 28.54 2.60 9.14
CA HIS A 377 27.70 1.75 8.27
C HIS A 377 26.41 2.45 7.83
N GLY A 378 25.95 3.47 8.56
CA GLY A 378 24.87 4.36 8.13
C GLY A 378 25.25 5.40 7.07
N GLU A 379 26.50 5.48 6.58
CA GLU A 379 26.94 6.54 5.65
C GLU A 379 26.19 6.51 4.30
N ALA A 380 25.74 5.34 3.85
CA ALA A 380 24.98 5.16 2.62
C ALA A 380 23.62 5.88 2.61
N VAL A 381 23.10 6.21 3.79
CA VAL A 381 21.85 6.96 3.98
C VAL A 381 22.11 8.27 4.76
N SER A 382 23.33 8.80 4.71
CA SER A 382 23.72 10.00 5.47
C SER A 382 22.99 11.29 5.04
N GLU A 383 22.41 11.30 3.84
CA GLU A 383 21.56 12.38 3.34
C GLU A 383 20.09 12.27 3.79
N VAL A 384 19.72 11.17 4.47
CA VAL A 384 18.39 10.94 4.99
C VAL A 384 18.20 11.67 6.32
N GLU A 385 17.13 12.46 6.41
CA GLU A 385 16.70 13.14 7.62
C GLU A 385 15.50 12.42 8.24
N LEU A 386 15.67 11.87 9.44
CA LEU A 386 14.64 11.16 10.19
C LEU A 386 13.76 12.12 10.98
N PHE A 387 12.47 11.81 11.08
CA PHE A 387 11.59 12.38 12.08
C PHE A 387 11.92 11.77 13.45
N PRO A 388 12.18 12.59 14.49
CA PRO A 388 12.53 12.09 15.80
C PRO A 388 11.36 11.34 16.44
N ARG A 389 11.69 10.32 17.23
CA ARG A 389 10.74 9.68 18.16
C ARG A 389 10.67 10.56 19.41
N GLU A 390 9.60 11.36 19.55
CA GLU A 390 9.39 12.21 20.72
C GLU A 390 8.77 11.40 21.86
N SER A 391 9.48 11.25 22.98
CA SER A 391 8.95 10.54 24.16
C SER A 391 7.79 11.30 24.78
N ARG A 392 6.74 10.57 25.16
CA ARG A 392 5.52 11.13 25.73
C ARG A 392 4.90 10.17 26.75
N GLU A 393 4.36 10.71 27.83
CA GLU A 393 3.63 9.95 28.85
C GLU A 393 2.13 10.29 28.81
N PHE A 394 1.31 9.27 29.04
CA PHE A 394 -0.14 9.36 29.07
C PHE A 394 -0.63 8.77 30.41
N THR A 395 -1.55 9.46 31.06
CA THR A 395 -2.18 8.97 32.30
C THR A 395 -3.54 8.41 31.97
N ILE A 396 -3.69 7.11 32.18
CA ILE A 396 -4.93 6.36 31.96
C ILE A 396 -5.91 6.65 33.10
N SER A 397 -7.20 6.50 32.84
CA SER A 397 -8.31 6.80 33.75
C SER A 397 -8.22 6.08 35.10
N ASP A 398 -7.53 4.94 35.16
CA ASP A 398 -7.30 4.17 36.38
C ASP A 398 -6.01 4.57 37.14
N GLY A 399 -5.29 5.58 36.66
CA GLY A 399 -4.10 6.16 37.27
C GLY A 399 -2.78 5.56 36.79
N THR A 400 -2.80 4.55 35.91
CA THR A 400 -1.54 4.07 35.30
C THR A 400 -0.97 5.10 34.34
N VAL A 401 0.35 5.23 34.37
CA VAL A 401 1.10 6.03 33.40
C VAL A 401 1.72 5.08 32.39
N VAL A 402 1.37 5.26 31.12
CA VAL A 402 2.00 4.56 29.99
C VAL A 402 2.88 5.53 29.22
N GLN A 403 4.00 5.04 28.73
CA GLN A 403 4.93 5.83 27.92
C GLN A 403 4.83 5.41 26.46
N GLY A 404 5.04 6.36 25.55
CA GLY A 404 5.14 6.10 24.13
C GLY A 404 6.01 7.10 23.40
N TRP A 405 6.09 6.91 22.08
CA TRP A 405 6.86 7.71 21.16
C TRP A 405 5.94 8.26 20.07
N LEU A 406 5.98 9.57 19.85
CA LEU A 406 5.25 10.24 18.79
C LEU A 406 6.21 10.61 17.68
N ILE A 407 5.90 10.19 16.45
CA ILE A 407 6.66 10.51 15.24
C ILE A 407 5.75 11.35 14.35
N ARG A 408 6.17 12.55 13.97
CA ARG A 408 5.41 13.45 13.11
C ARG A 408 6.31 14.52 12.51
N ASP A 409 5.82 15.16 11.46
CA ASP A 409 6.36 16.44 10.99
C ASP A 409 5.86 17.56 11.92
N THR A 410 6.77 18.13 12.72
CA THR A 410 6.45 19.18 13.70
C THR A 410 6.16 20.53 13.06
N GLU A 411 6.56 20.74 11.80
CA GLU A 411 6.30 21.97 11.05
C GLU A 411 4.85 22.03 10.54
N ARG A 412 4.16 20.88 10.48
CA ARG A 412 2.74 20.82 10.14
C ARG A 412 1.89 21.22 11.33
N THR A 413 0.91 22.09 11.08
CA THR A 413 -0.05 22.57 12.08
C THR A 413 -1.43 21.96 11.85
N GLY A 414 -2.19 21.75 12.94
CA GLY A 414 -3.54 21.15 12.90
C GLY A 414 -3.55 19.63 13.07
N ALA A 415 -4.76 19.07 13.06
CA ALA A 415 -5.01 17.65 13.27
C ALA A 415 -4.53 16.80 12.09
N GLN A 416 -3.73 15.78 12.38
CA GLN A 416 -3.14 14.87 11.41
C GLN A 416 -3.86 13.51 11.43
N PRO A 417 -3.92 12.77 10.31
CA PRO A 417 -4.20 11.34 10.36
C PRO A 417 -3.25 10.66 11.36
N LEU A 418 -3.78 9.75 12.18
CA LEU A 418 -3.00 9.06 13.21
C LEU A 418 -2.94 7.57 12.91
N LEU A 419 -1.73 7.02 12.85
CA LEU A 419 -1.50 5.59 12.95
C LEU A 419 -1.05 5.25 14.37
N ILE A 420 -1.78 4.38 15.07
CA ILE A 420 -1.25 3.72 16.27
C ILE A 420 -0.64 2.38 15.87
N ASP A 421 0.60 2.12 16.29
CA ASP A 421 1.31 0.86 16.04
C ASP A 421 1.60 0.12 17.34
N ILE A 422 1.13 -1.12 17.41
CA ILE A 422 1.16 -1.96 18.60
C ILE A 422 2.24 -3.03 18.44
N HIS A 423 3.22 -3.03 19.34
CA HIS A 423 4.30 -4.01 19.30
C HIS A 423 3.83 -5.43 19.64
N GLY A 424 4.56 -6.43 19.13
CA GLY A 424 4.40 -7.83 19.52
C GLY A 424 4.92 -8.11 20.94
N GLY A 425 4.62 -9.29 21.49
CA GLY A 425 5.02 -9.68 22.85
C GLY A 425 3.94 -10.51 23.56
N PRO A 426 3.27 -9.97 24.61
CA PRO A 426 3.19 -8.55 24.98
C PRO A 426 4.43 -8.01 25.70
N HIS A 427 5.32 -8.89 26.17
CA HIS A 427 6.54 -8.52 26.90
C HIS A 427 7.70 -8.03 26.03
N ASN A 428 7.43 -7.05 25.19
CA ASN A 428 8.43 -6.28 24.44
C ASN A 428 8.17 -4.78 24.65
N SER A 429 8.80 -3.92 23.84
CA SER A 429 8.68 -2.48 24.00
C SER A 429 9.19 -1.72 22.76
N TRP A 430 8.46 -0.69 22.36
CA TRP A 430 8.96 0.38 21.52
C TRP A 430 10.04 1.21 22.23
N ASN A 431 10.95 1.80 21.46
CA ASN A 431 12.07 2.59 21.95
C ASN A 431 12.40 3.78 21.02
N GLY A 432 13.24 4.68 21.50
CA GLY A 432 13.60 5.91 20.78
C GLY A 432 14.65 5.78 19.68
N ALA A 433 15.19 4.57 19.42
CA ALA A 433 16.21 4.39 18.38
C ALA A 433 15.62 4.40 16.96
N ALA A 434 16.46 4.71 15.96
CA ALA A 434 16.11 4.59 14.55
C ALA A 434 15.82 3.11 14.20
N ASP A 435 14.82 2.90 13.35
CA ASP A 435 14.23 1.59 13.11
C ASP A 435 14.34 1.19 11.63
N SER A 436 15.02 0.07 11.39
CA SER A 436 15.27 -0.48 10.06
C SER A 436 14.24 -1.53 9.62
N ILE A 437 13.22 -1.78 10.44
CA ILE A 437 12.19 -2.80 10.23
C ILE A 437 10.88 -2.13 9.79
N HIS A 438 10.44 -1.14 10.56
CA HIS A 438 9.16 -0.44 10.37
C HIS A 438 9.34 0.89 9.63
N LEU A 439 9.90 0.84 8.43
CA LEU A 439 10.16 2.02 7.57
C LEU A 439 8.88 2.80 7.22
N TYR A 440 7.70 2.16 7.31
CA TYR A 440 6.41 2.82 7.15
C TYR A 440 6.19 3.94 8.18
N HIS A 441 6.81 3.91 9.38
CA HIS A 441 6.71 5.00 10.35
C HIS A 441 7.20 6.34 9.77
N GLN A 442 8.41 6.33 9.22
CA GLN A 442 9.04 7.51 8.64
C GLN A 442 8.38 7.91 7.32
N THR A 443 7.95 6.93 6.53
CA THR A 443 7.23 7.17 5.28
C THR A 443 5.89 7.87 5.51
N LEU A 444 5.10 7.42 6.50
CA LEU A 444 3.83 8.04 6.85
C LEU A 444 4.02 9.43 7.45
N ALA A 445 5.01 9.62 8.33
CA ALA A 445 5.36 10.94 8.85
C ALA A 445 5.71 11.93 7.73
N ALA A 446 6.48 11.49 6.73
CA ALA A 446 6.79 12.30 5.54
C ALA A 446 5.54 12.65 4.72
N ARG A 447 4.53 11.77 4.70
CA ARG A 447 3.23 11.98 4.04
C ARG A 447 2.23 12.78 4.88
N GLY A 448 2.60 13.16 6.11
CA GLY A 448 1.82 14.05 6.96
C GLY A 448 0.99 13.37 8.04
N TRP A 449 1.27 12.11 8.32
CA TRP A 449 0.68 11.38 9.43
C TRP A 449 1.42 11.65 10.73
N ALA A 450 0.69 11.55 11.84
CA ALA A 450 1.28 11.23 13.13
C ALA A 450 1.33 9.70 13.28
N VAL A 451 2.42 9.19 13.87
CA VAL A 451 2.56 7.78 14.25
C VAL A 451 2.81 7.69 15.74
N LEU A 452 1.94 6.97 16.44
CA LEU A 452 2.00 6.77 17.88
C LEU A 452 2.43 5.34 18.20
N LEU A 453 3.55 5.21 18.91
CA LEU A 453 4.09 3.95 19.40
C LEU A 453 3.90 3.91 20.92
N ILE A 454 2.97 3.09 21.45
CA ILE A 454 2.71 3.01 22.90
C ILE A 454 3.34 1.74 23.49
N ASN A 455 3.93 1.87 24.69
CA ASN A 455 4.29 0.77 25.57
C ASN A 455 3.18 0.59 26.63
N PRO A 456 2.15 -0.22 26.36
CA PRO A 456 1.05 -0.49 27.30
C PRO A 456 1.55 -1.28 28.51
N ARG A 457 0.68 -1.46 29.52
CA ARG A 457 0.88 -2.50 30.53
C ARG A 457 1.26 -3.83 29.87
N ALA A 458 2.13 -4.57 30.55
CA ALA A 458 2.90 -5.73 30.10
C ALA A 458 4.12 -5.48 29.20
N SER A 459 4.36 -4.25 28.73
CA SER A 459 5.63 -3.91 28.09
C SER A 459 6.82 -4.03 29.05
N ASP A 460 7.99 -4.35 28.49
CA ASP A 460 9.23 -4.50 29.25
C ASP A 460 9.90 -3.14 29.56
N GLY A 461 10.57 -3.05 30.71
CA GLY A 461 11.33 -1.86 31.14
C GLY A 461 10.60 -0.92 32.11
N TYR A 462 9.46 -1.33 32.69
CA TYR A 462 8.64 -0.49 33.58
C TYR A 462 8.39 -1.08 34.97
N GLY A 463 9.02 -2.22 35.30
CA GLY A 463 8.88 -2.90 36.60
C GLY A 463 8.03 -4.19 36.51
N GLU A 464 8.25 -5.14 37.43
CA GLU A 464 7.62 -6.47 37.40
C GLU A 464 6.09 -6.38 37.45
N ALA A 465 5.56 -5.45 38.25
CA ALA A 465 4.13 -5.23 38.37
C ALA A 465 3.50 -4.73 37.06
N PHE A 466 4.24 -3.91 36.30
CA PHE A 466 3.79 -3.45 34.98
C PHE A 466 3.93 -4.58 33.94
N TYR A 467 5.05 -5.32 33.97
CA TYR A 467 5.34 -6.46 33.10
C TYR A 467 4.27 -7.56 33.19
N THR A 468 3.78 -7.85 34.40
CA THR A 468 2.82 -8.95 34.65
C THR A 468 1.35 -8.49 34.65
N ALA A 469 1.07 -7.20 34.40
CA ALA A 469 -0.25 -6.60 34.59
C ALA A 469 -1.36 -7.16 33.70
N THR A 470 -1.02 -7.77 32.56
CA THR A 470 -2.01 -8.34 31.62
C THR A 470 -2.15 -9.86 31.72
N VAL A 471 -1.39 -10.53 32.59
CA VAL A 471 -1.51 -11.98 32.79
C VAL A 471 -2.94 -12.35 33.17
N GLY A 472 -3.58 -13.20 32.36
CA GLY A 472 -4.99 -13.60 32.47
C GLY A 472 -6.01 -12.56 31.96
N ALA A 473 -5.56 -11.44 31.39
CA ALA A 473 -6.40 -10.28 31.04
C ALA A 473 -5.99 -9.56 29.73
N TRP A 474 -5.35 -10.27 28.79
CA TRP A 474 -5.03 -9.73 27.45
C TRP A 474 -6.25 -9.08 26.78
N GLY A 475 -6.07 -7.89 26.20
CA GLY A 475 -7.13 -7.11 25.57
C GLY A 475 -8.04 -6.38 26.57
N GLN A 476 -8.16 -6.87 27.81
CA GLN A 476 -9.04 -6.28 28.81
C GLN A 476 -8.31 -5.24 29.67
N ALA A 477 -7.13 -5.61 30.19
CA ALA A 477 -6.37 -4.77 31.11
C ALA A 477 -5.62 -3.62 30.42
N ASP A 478 -5.32 -3.77 29.13
CA ASP A 478 -4.43 -2.91 28.34
C ASP A 478 -5.10 -2.23 27.14
N ALA A 479 -6.34 -2.57 26.76
CA ALA A 479 -7.05 -1.79 25.73
C ALA A 479 -7.16 -0.28 26.05
N PRO A 480 -7.44 0.14 27.32
CA PRO A 480 -7.43 1.56 27.68
C PRO A 480 -6.09 2.24 27.43
N ASP A 481 -4.98 1.51 27.57
CA ASP A 481 -3.63 2.01 27.37
C ASP A 481 -3.37 2.43 25.92
N PHE A 482 -4.19 2.00 24.97
CA PHE A 482 -4.14 2.43 23.57
C PHE A 482 -5.21 3.47 23.23
N LEU A 483 -6.45 3.26 23.68
CA LEU A 483 -7.59 4.10 23.30
C LEU A 483 -7.54 5.49 23.96
N GLU A 484 -7.15 5.58 25.24
CA GLU A 484 -7.14 6.86 25.94
C GLU A 484 -6.01 7.80 25.48
N PRO A 485 -4.79 7.33 25.14
CA PRO A 485 -3.80 8.16 24.47
C PRO A 485 -4.29 8.75 23.14
N ILE A 486 -5.06 7.99 22.34
CA ILE A 486 -5.68 8.50 21.11
C ILE A 486 -6.67 9.62 21.45
N ASP A 487 -7.55 9.40 22.43
CA ASP A 487 -8.53 10.40 22.88
C ASP A 487 -7.84 11.70 23.32
N GLN A 488 -6.72 11.58 24.04
CA GLN A 488 -5.93 12.73 24.45
C GLN A 488 -5.33 13.49 23.25
N LEU A 489 -4.76 12.80 22.27
CA LEU A 489 -4.20 13.44 21.06
C LEU A 489 -5.28 14.12 20.21
N VAL A 490 -6.47 13.53 20.13
CA VAL A 490 -7.63 14.13 19.47
C VAL A 490 -8.08 15.39 20.22
N ALA A 491 -8.20 15.34 21.55
CA ALA A 491 -8.60 16.48 22.36
C ALA A 491 -7.61 17.65 22.28
N GLU A 492 -6.32 17.36 22.07
CA GLU A 492 -5.27 18.35 21.85
C GLU A 492 -5.24 18.92 20.42
N GLY A 493 -6.03 18.36 19.49
CA GLY A 493 -6.05 18.76 18.09
C GLY A 493 -4.81 18.30 17.30
N LEU A 494 -4.08 17.30 17.80
CA LEU A 494 -2.94 16.68 17.11
C LEU A 494 -3.38 15.54 16.18
N ALA A 495 -4.41 14.79 16.59
CA ALA A 495 -4.97 13.70 15.81
C ALA A 495 -6.37 14.04 15.30
N ASP A 496 -6.67 13.65 14.08
CA ASP A 496 -7.99 13.80 13.47
C ASP A 496 -8.87 12.59 13.83
N PRO A 497 -10.01 12.79 14.50
CA PRO A 497 -10.86 11.69 14.96
C PRO A 497 -11.48 10.86 13.82
N ASP A 498 -11.58 11.43 12.60
CA ASP A 498 -12.15 10.73 11.45
C ASP A 498 -11.08 9.98 10.63
N ARG A 499 -9.79 10.12 11.00
CA ARG A 499 -8.64 9.58 10.26
C ARG A 499 -7.70 8.81 11.19
N LEU A 500 -8.27 7.90 11.96
CA LEU A 500 -7.55 7.00 12.86
C LEU A 500 -7.31 5.65 12.19
N ALA A 501 -6.07 5.17 12.23
CA ALA A 501 -5.67 3.85 11.76
C ALA A 501 -4.95 3.07 12.87
N VAL A 502 -5.09 1.76 12.87
CA VAL A 502 -4.40 0.86 13.81
C VAL A 502 -3.62 -0.21 13.06
N THR A 503 -2.39 -0.49 13.50
CA THR A 503 -1.59 -1.61 13.01
C THR A 503 -0.91 -2.33 14.16
N GLY A 504 -0.55 -3.60 13.94
CA GLY A 504 0.30 -4.34 14.85
C GLY A 504 0.61 -5.74 14.34
N TYR A 505 1.68 -6.33 14.86
CA TYR A 505 2.15 -7.66 14.48
C TYR A 505 2.25 -8.59 15.71
N SER A 506 1.89 -9.88 15.58
CA SER A 506 1.90 -10.85 16.69
C SER A 506 0.87 -10.48 17.78
N TYR A 507 1.27 -10.25 19.03
CA TYR A 507 0.40 -9.63 20.04
C TYR A 507 -0.22 -8.31 19.55
N GLY A 508 0.50 -7.51 18.75
CA GLY A 508 -0.08 -6.33 18.11
C GLY A 508 -1.16 -6.67 17.09
N GLY A 509 -1.04 -7.82 16.41
CA GLY A 509 -2.08 -8.36 15.54
C GLY A 509 -3.31 -8.80 16.33
N PHE A 510 -3.11 -9.48 17.47
CA PHE A 510 -4.17 -9.77 18.44
C PHE A 510 -4.92 -8.49 18.84
N MET A 511 -4.19 -7.48 19.29
CA MET A 511 -4.77 -6.23 19.78
C MET A 511 -5.45 -5.44 18.66
N THR A 512 -4.91 -5.46 17.44
CA THR A 512 -5.56 -4.85 16.26
C THR A 512 -6.93 -5.50 16.00
N CYS A 513 -7.01 -6.82 16.00
CA CYS A 513 -8.28 -7.55 15.88
C CYS A 513 -9.20 -7.28 17.10
N TYR A 514 -8.64 -7.26 18.30
CA TYR A 514 -9.38 -7.04 19.54
C TYR A 514 -10.06 -5.67 19.55
N LEU A 515 -9.31 -4.59 19.29
CA LEU A 515 -9.82 -3.23 19.28
C LEU A 515 -10.88 -3.03 18.18
N THR A 516 -10.61 -3.47 16.94
CA THR A 516 -11.56 -3.29 15.82
C THR A 516 -12.86 -4.09 15.95
N SER A 517 -12.88 -5.13 16.79
CA SER A 517 -14.11 -5.88 17.13
C SER A 517 -14.94 -5.24 18.24
N ARG A 518 -14.44 -4.18 18.89
CA ARG A 518 -15.04 -3.58 20.09
C ARG A 518 -15.15 -2.06 20.03
N ASP A 519 -14.46 -1.42 19.09
CA ASP A 519 -14.43 0.02 18.90
C ASP A 519 -14.46 0.34 17.40
N ASP A 520 -15.31 1.27 16.99
CA ASP A 520 -15.58 1.62 15.59
C ASP A 520 -14.90 2.92 15.14
N ARG A 521 -14.01 3.51 15.97
CA ARG A 521 -13.30 4.76 15.63
C ARG A 521 -12.28 4.63 14.50
N PHE A 522 -11.79 3.42 14.22
CA PHE A 522 -10.73 3.21 13.25
C PHE A 522 -11.27 3.17 11.83
N ALA A 523 -10.78 4.08 10.99
CA ALA A 523 -11.06 4.13 9.56
C ALA A 523 -10.26 3.08 8.78
N ALA A 524 -9.11 2.62 9.29
CA ALA A 524 -8.29 1.58 8.68
C ALA A 524 -7.62 0.66 9.73
N ALA A 525 -7.43 -0.61 9.39
CA ALA A 525 -6.68 -1.55 10.21
C ALA A 525 -5.70 -2.41 9.39
N VAL A 526 -4.52 -2.70 9.95
CA VAL A 526 -3.55 -3.66 9.40
C VAL A 526 -3.12 -4.63 10.49
N ALA A 527 -3.58 -5.88 10.40
CA ALA A 527 -3.27 -6.91 11.40
C ALA A 527 -2.24 -7.90 10.82
N GLY A 528 -1.07 -7.99 11.45
CA GLY A 528 -0.01 -8.91 11.05
C GLY A 528 0.27 -10.00 12.07
N GLY A 529 0.76 -11.17 11.65
CA GLY A 529 1.02 -12.29 12.57
C GLY A 529 -0.18 -12.55 13.48
N VAL A 530 -1.38 -12.58 12.88
CA VAL A 530 -2.67 -12.50 13.55
C VAL A 530 -2.85 -13.58 14.62
N VAL A 531 -3.45 -13.18 15.73
CA VAL A 531 -4.08 -14.06 16.70
C VAL A 531 -5.52 -13.57 16.87
N SER A 532 -6.48 -14.35 16.38
CA SER A 532 -7.91 -14.00 16.45
C SER A 532 -8.69 -14.88 17.43
N ASP A 533 -8.18 -16.08 17.72
CA ASP A 533 -8.78 -17.05 18.64
C ASP A 533 -7.73 -17.70 19.54
N LEU A 534 -7.83 -17.39 20.84
CA LEU A 534 -6.92 -17.90 21.87
C LEU A 534 -7.10 -19.41 22.11
N THR A 535 -8.27 -19.97 21.83
CA THR A 535 -8.57 -21.41 21.95
C THR A 535 -7.70 -22.18 20.96
N SER A 536 -7.77 -21.83 19.68
CA SER A 536 -6.96 -22.48 18.66
C SER A 536 -5.47 -22.14 18.82
N LEU A 537 -5.11 -20.92 19.25
CA LEU A 537 -3.71 -20.57 19.51
C LEU A 537 -3.07 -21.50 20.54
N ALA A 538 -3.74 -21.72 21.68
CA ALA A 538 -3.25 -22.56 22.76
C ALA A 538 -2.95 -24.01 22.30
N GLY A 539 -3.72 -24.52 21.33
CA GLY A 539 -3.54 -25.88 20.81
C GLY A 539 -2.67 -26.00 19.54
N THR A 540 -2.39 -24.90 18.84
CA THR A 540 -1.74 -24.95 17.51
C THR A 540 -0.46 -24.14 17.40
N SER A 541 -0.15 -23.24 18.33
CA SER A 541 1.13 -22.51 18.35
C SER A 541 2.28 -23.42 18.83
N ASP A 542 3.51 -23.20 18.36
CA ASP A 542 4.72 -23.80 18.94
C ASP A 542 4.94 -23.40 20.42
N GLY A 543 4.39 -22.26 20.86
CA GLY A 543 4.38 -21.77 22.23
C GLY A 543 3.02 -21.86 22.92
N GLY A 544 2.05 -22.59 22.35
CA GLY A 544 0.64 -22.56 22.77
C GLY A 544 0.41 -22.95 24.24
N HIS A 545 1.01 -24.06 24.68
CA HIS A 545 0.89 -24.54 26.07
C HIS A 545 1.56 -23.59 27.07
N PHE A 546 2.72 -23.03 26.71
CA PHE A 546 3.39 -22.02 27.54
C PHE A 546 2.49 -20.80 27.77
N MET A 547 1.92 -20.25 26.69
CA MET A 547 0.98 -19.13 26.79
C MET A 547 -0.27 -19.51 27.59
N ALA A 548 -0.82 -20.71 27.40
CA ALA A 548 -1.99 -21.18 28.15
C ALA A 548 -1.79 -21.21 29.67
N VAL A 549 -0.61 -21.65 30.12
CA VAL A 549 -0.29 -21.74 31.54
C VAL A 549 0.12 -20.38 32.11
N ASN A 550 1.02 -19.66 31.44
CA ASN A 550 1.71 -18.51 32.02
C ASN A 550 1.07 -17.17 31.65
N GLU A 551 0.60 -17.00 30.42
CA GLU A 551 -0.01 -15.74 29.95
C GLU A 551 -1.51 -15.72 30.15
N PHE A 552 -2.18 -16.85 29.89
CA PHE A 552 -3.62 -16.99 30.04
C PHE A 552 -3.98 -17.54 31.42
N ALA A 553 -3.03 -17.72 32.34
CA ALA A 553 -3.29 -18.08 33.74
C ALA A 553 -4.31 -19.22 33.95
N GLY A 554 -4.37 -20.20 33.04
CA GLY A 554 -5.32 -21.31 33.10
C GLY A 554 -6.80 -20.92 32.95
N LEU A 555 -7.12 -19.89 32.15
CA LEU A 555 -8.49 -19.49 31.83
C LEU A 555 -9.36 -20.70 31.41
N SER A 556 -10.63 -20.69 31.82
CA SER A 556 -11.62 -21.66 31.34
C SER A 556 -11.94 -21.44 29.85
N TRP A 557 -12.49 -22.45 29.17
CA TRP A 557 -12.92 -22.34 27.77
C TRP A 557 -13.83 -21.13 27.49
N SER A 558 -14.79 -20.84 28.38
CA SER A 558 -15.66 -19.66 28.23
C SER A 558 -14.91 -18.33 28.38
N GLN A 559 -13.81 -18.31 29.14
CA GLN A 559 -12.99 -17.10 29.27
C GLN A 559 -12.06 -16.91 28.06
N TYR A 560 -11.57 -18.00 27.46
CA TYR A 560 -10.86 -17.94 26.17
C TYR A 560 -11.72 -17.30 25.08
N GLU A 561 -12.97 -17.73 24.98
CA GLU A 561 -13.92 -17.18 24.01
C GLU A 561 -14.11 -15.67 24.21
N ASN A 562 -14.37 -15.22 25.44
CA ASN A 562 -14.58 -13.79 25.74
C ASN A 562 -13.35 -12.91 25.45
N SER A 563 -12.15 -13.42 25.65
CA SER A 563 -10.90 -12.69 25.36
C SER A 563 -10.48 -12.78 23.89
N SER A 564 -11.07 -13.68 23.10
CA SER A 564 -10.73 -13.84 21.69
C SER A 564 -11.41 -12.76 20.84
N PRO A 565 -10.66 -12.06 19.96
CA PRO A 565 -11.24 -11.12 19.00
C PRO A 565 -12.35 -11.74 18.15
N HIS A 566 -12.19 -13.01 17.75
CA HIS A 566 -13.13 -13.71 16.88
C HIS A 566 -14.54 -13.83 17.48
N ALA A 567 -14.68 -13.86 18.80
CA ALA A 567 -15.97 -13.93 19.48
C ALA A 567 -16.82 -12.64 19.35
N GLN A 568 -16.26 -11.57 18.81
CA GLN A 568 -16.96 -10.30 18.54
C GLN A 568 -16.79 -9.85 17.07
N VAL A 569 -16.42 -10.76 16.17
CA VAL A 569 -16.11 -10.45 14.77
C VAL A 569 -17.31 -9.84 14.01
N GLU A 570 -18.53 -10.11 14.45
CA GLU A 570 -19.77 -9.53 13.92
C GLU A 570 -19.86 -8.01 14.10
N ASN A 571 -19.08 -7.43 15.01
CA ASN A 571 -19.07 -5.99 15.26
C ASN A 571 -18.05 -5.24 14.41
N VAL A 572 -17.12 -5.95 13.73
CA VAL A 572 -16.07 -5.31 12.94
C VAL A 572 -16.66 -4.59 11.74
N ARG A 573 -16.33 -3.31 11.58
CA ARG A 573 -16.67 -2.49 10.41
C ARG A 573 -15.45 -1.94 9.68
N THR A 574 -14.31 -1.88 10.36
CA THR A 574 -13.07 -1.28 9.86
C THR A 574 -12.46 -2.09 8.70
N PRO A 575 -12.18 -1.47 7.55
CA PRO A 575 -11.39 -2.06 6.48
C PRO A 575 -10.07 -2.63 6.98
N THR A 576 -9.85 -3.94 6.81
CA THR A 576 -8.70 -4.64 7.41
C THR A 576 -7.81 -5.35 6.39
N LEU A 577 -6.54 -4.96 6.34
CA LEU A 577 -5.47 -5.72 5.66
C LEU A 577 -4.87 -6.73 6.65
N ILE A 578 -4.63 -7.95 6.17
CA ILE A 578 -4.09 -9.05 6.96
C ILE A 578 -2.78 -9.52 6.31
N LEU A 579 -1.67 -9.42 7.06
CA LEU A 579 -0.31 -9.71 6.59
C LEU A 579 0.29 -10.87 7.39
N HIS A 580 0.49 -12.04 6.77
CA HIS A 580 0.85 -13.24 7.52
C HIS A 580 1.95 -14.05 6.85
N GLY A 581 2.87 -14.61 7.65
CA GLY A 581 3.86 -15.56 7.16
C GLY A 581 3.22 -16.89 6.80
N GLY A 582 3.51 -17.43 5.61
CA GLY A 582 2.93 -18.69 5.15
C GLY A 582 3.36 -19.93 5.95
N GLU A 583 4.50 -19.84 6.64
CA GLU A 583 5.08 -20.91 7.48
C GLU A 583 5.17 -20.48 8.96
N ASP A 584 4.41 -19.46 9.35
CA ASP A 584 4.33 -19.00 10.75
C ASP A 584 3.63 -20.07 11.61
N VAL A 585 4.38 -20.64 12.55
CA VAL A 585 3.84 -21.59 13.54
C VAL A 585 3.80 -21.02 14.95
N ARG A 586 4.31 -19.79 15.15
CA ARG A 586 4.13 -19.02 16.39
C ARG A 586 2.70 -18.51 16.50
N CYS A 587 2.23 -17.88 15.44
CA CYS A 587 0.84 -17.48 15.21
C CYS A 587 0.36 -18.24 13.97
N PRO A 588 -0.16 -19.48 14.13
CA PRO A 588 -0.50 -20.33 12.98
C PRO A 588 -1.42 -19.65 11.97
N VAL A 589 -1.16 -19.85 10.66
CA VAL A 589 -1.87 -19.17 9.56
C VAL A 589 -3.40 -19.26 9.64
N GLY A 590 -3.93 -20.33 10.24
CA GLY A 590 -5.37 -20.49 10.48
C GLY A 590 -5.98 -19.35 11.30
N GLN A 591 -5.22 -18.64 12.13
CA GLN A 591 -5.65 -17.44 12.85
C GLN A 591 -6.02 -16.29 11.89
N ALA A 592 -5.20 -16.05 10.88
CA ALA A 592 -5.44 -15.04 9.84
C ALA A 592 -6.56 -15.46 8.89
N GLU A 593 -6.60 -16.73 8.50
CA GLU A 593 -7.64 -17.27 7.62
C GLU A 593 -9.03 -17.17 8.25
N GLN A 594 -9.15 -17.49 9.54
CA GLN A 594 -10.39 -17.36 10.30
C GLN A 594 -10.87 -15.91 10.33
N TRP A 595 -9.97 -14.96 10.61
CA TRP A 595 -10.30 -13.54 10.65
C TRP A 595 -10.72 -13.03 9.27
N PHE A 596 -9.91 -13.29 8.24
CA PHE A 596 -10.19 -12.88 6.87
C PHE A 596 -11.53 -13.40 6.36
N THR A 597 -11.78 -14.70 6.54
CA THR A 597 -13.02 -15.35 6.09
C THR A 597 -14.23 -14.69 6.74
N ALA A 598 -14.20 -14.49 8.06
CA ALA A 598 -15.30 -13.87 8.78
C ALA A 598 -15.56 -12.43 8.32
N LEU A 599 -14.52 -11.63 8.05
CA LEU A 599 -14.69 -10.27 7.52
C LEU A 599 -15.27 -10.28 6.10
N ARG A 600 -14.79 -11.15 5.22
CA ARG A 600 -15.29 -11.27 3.84
C ARG A 600 -16.75 -11.71 3.78
N GLU A 601 -17.17 -12.64 4.64
CA GLU A 601 -18.58 -13.07 4.76
C GLU A 601 -19.53 -11.94 5.19
N ARG A 602 -18.98 -10.88 5.78
CA ARG A 602 -19.73 -9.73 6.32
C ARG A 602 -19.60 -8.48 5.46
N ASP A 603 -19.05 -8.63 4.24
CA ASP A 603 -18.79 -7.53 3.30
C ASP A 603 -17.92 -6.40 3.89
N VAL A 604 -17.09 -6.69 4.91
CA VAL A 604 -16.08 -5.76 5.38
C VAL A 604 -14.93 -5.75 4.35
N PRO A 605 -14.48 -4.58 3.85
CA PRO A 605 -13.35 -4.51 2.95
C PRO A 605 -12.11 -5.14 3.60
N SER A 606 -11.61 -6.22 3.02
CA SER A 606 -10.49 -6.95 3.59
C SER A 606 -9.63 -7.62 2.53
N ARG A 607 -8.35 -7.80 2.87
CA ARG A 607 -7.35 -8.43 2.00
C ARG A 607 -6.43 -9.30 2.85
N LEU A 608 -6.25 -10.56 2.46
CA LEU A 608 -5.26 -11.48 3.05
C LEU A 608 -4.04 -11.57 2.15
N VAL A 609 -2.86 -11.36 2.72
CA VAL A 609 -1.55 -11.53 2.07
C VAL A 609 -0.76 -12.57 2.85
N LEU A 610 -0.41 -13.66 2.18
CA LEU A 610 0.42 -14.73 2.73
C LEU A 610 1.81 -14.66 2.10
N TYR A 611 2.84 -14.48 2.92
CA TYR A 611 4.24 -14.42 2.47
C TYR A 611 4.83 -15.83 2.40
N PRO A 612 5.11 -16.38 1.20
CA PRO A 612 5.57 -17.76 1.05
C PRO A 612 6.89 -18.00 1.78
N GLY A 613 7.00 -19.10 2.52
CA GLY A 613 8.21 -19.40 3.30
C GLY A 613 8.49 -18.45 4.47
N GLY A 614 7.61 -17.46 4.72
CA GLY A 614 7.75 -16.55 5.85
C GLY A 614 7.38 -17.24 7.16
N ALA A 615 8.36 -17.46 8.03
CA ALA A 615 8.16 -17.76 9.45
C ALA A 615 7.73 -16.49 10.22
N HIS A 616 7.44 -16.58 11.52
CA HIS A 616 6.90 -15.45 12.29
C HIS A 616 7.74 -14.17 12.20
N LEU A 617 9.07 -14.29 12.21
CA LEU A 617 10.00 -13.15 12.19
C LEU A 617 10.39 -12.67 10.78
N PHE A 618 9.70 -13.08 9.71
CA PHE A 618 10.07 -12.70 8.34
C PHE A 618 10.11 -11.18 8.11
N VAL A 619 9.36 -10.40 8.89
CA VAL A 619 9.39 -8.92 8.86
C VAL A 619 10.77 -8.36 9.27
N LEU A 620 11.53 -9.09 10.10
CA LEU A 620 12.87 -8.75 10.56
C LEU A 620 13.96 -9.31 9.64
N ASP A 621 13.88 -10.60 9.30
CA ASP A 621 15.01 -11.34 8.69
C ASP A 621 14.64 -12.16 7.45
N GLY A 622 13.39 -12.06 6.98
CA GLY A 622 12.94 -12.68 5.75
C GLY A 622 13.54 -12.04 4.49
N PRO A 623 13.12 -12.51 3.30
CA PRO A 623 13.55 -11.95 2.03
C PRO A 623 13.32 -10.42 1.98
N PRO A 624 14.32 -9.63 1.53
CA PRO A 624 14.17 -8.17 1.42
C PRO A 624 12.92 -7.73 0.66
N SER A 625 12.53 -8.42 -0.42
CA SER A 625 11.32 -8.11 -1.18
C SER A 625 10.05 -8.23 -0.35
N HIS A 626 9.95 -9.25 0.52
CA HIS A 626 8.82 -9.44 1.43
C HIS A 626 8.76 -8.32 2.47
N ARG A 627 9.90 -7.90 3.02
CA ARG A 627 9.98 -6.81 4.01
C ARG A 627 9.60 -5.46 3.39
N VAL A 628 10.01 -5.21 2.13
CA VAL A 628 9.62 -4.02 1.37
C VAL A 628 8.14 -4.02 1.02
N ASP A 629 7.60 -5.16 0.56
CA ASP A 629 6.17 -5.31 0.27
C ASP A 629 5.32 -5.15 1.54
N PHE A 630 5.73 -5.73 2.67
CA PHE A 630 5.08 -5.55 3.97
C PHE A 630 4.95 -4.07 4.33
N ASN A 631 6.07 -3.34 4.32
CA ASN A 631 6.09 -1.90 4.62
C ASN A 631 5.21 -1.10 3.65
N ARG A 632 5.27 -1.41 2.34
CA ARG A 632 4.50 -0.70 1.32
C ARG A 632 3.01 -0.90 1.49
N ARG A 633 2.58 -2.14 1.75
CA ARG A 633 1.16 -2.46 1.96
C ARG A 633 0.57 -1.81 3.22
N VAL A 634 1.35 -1.68 4.29
CA VAL A 634 0.91 -0.93 5.48
C VAL A 634 0.59 0.50 5.08
N VAL A 635 1.52 1.20 4.42
CA VAL A 635 1.32 2.59 3.96
C VAL A 635 0.12 2.69 3.01
N ASP A 636 0.09 1.88 1.96
CA ASP A 636 -0.95 1.96 0.94
C ASP A 636 -2.35 1.73 1.53
N TRP A 637 -2.50 0.77 2.47
CA TRP A 637 -3.80 0.48 3.08
C TRP A 637 -4.28 1.57 4.01
N VAL A 638 -3.41 2.07 4.91
CA VAL A 638 -3.82 3.15 5.83
C VAL A 638 -4.10 4.43 5.06
N GLU A 639 -3.36 4.72 3.99
CA GLU A 639 -3.64 5.89 3.14
C GLU A 639 -4.93 5.74 2.32
N GLN A 640 -5.22 4.54 1.83
CA GLN A 640 -6.46 4.27 1.10
C GLN A 640 -7.70 4.56 1.95
N TYR A 641 -7.69 4.16 3.22
CA TYR A 641 -8.89 4.17 4.06
C TYR A 641 -8.93 5.26 5.13
N ALA A 642 -7.77 5.74 5.58
CA ALA A 642 -7.63 6.75 6.62
C ALA A 642 -6.72 7.93 6.22
N GLY A 643 -6.13 7.92 5.00
CA GLY A 643 -5.31 9.01 4.49
C GLY A 643 -6.09 10.12 3.80
N SER A 644 -5.38 11.17 3.42
CA SER A 644 -5.87 12.10 2.39
C SER A 644 -5.73 11.44 1.01
N ARG A 645 -6.70 11.67 0.14
CA ARG A 645 -6.69 11.19 -1.26
C ARG A 645 -5.34 11.51 -1.95
N VAL A 646 -4.88 10.62 -2.83
CA VAL A 646 -3.60 10.73 -3.57
C VAL A 646 -3.44 12.15 -4.16
N PRO A 647 -2.36 12.89 -3.81
CA PRO A 647 -2.10 14.23 -4.34
C PRO A 647 -1.98 14.22 -5.87
N ILE A 648 -2.46 15.27 -6.53
CA ILE A 648 -2.37 15.37 -7.99
C ILE A 648 -1.00 15.97 -8.37
N GLU A 649 -0.05 15.14 -8.80
CA GLU A 649 1.29 15.61 -9.15
C GLU A 649 1.36 16.23 -10.56
N ALA A 650 1.45 17.56 -10.64
CA ALA A 650 1.52 18.29 -11.91
C ALA A 650 2.67 17.86 -12.84
N ALA A 651 3.85 17.58 -12.26
CA ALA A 651 5.00 17.14 -13.01
C ALA A 651 4.81 15.73 -13.62
N HIS A 652 4.12 14.84 -12.91
CA HIS A 652 3.79 13.50 -13.40
C HIS A 652 2.86 13.59 -14.62
N TRP A 653 1.72 14.27 -14.48
CA TRP A 653 0.72 14.35 -15.54
C TRP A 653 1.19 15.15 -16.76
N SER A 654 2.07 16.14 -16.57
CA SER A 654 2.74 16.83 -17.68
C SER A 654 3.62 15.89 -18.51
N ARG A 655 4.39 15.01 -17.85
CA ARG A 655 5.22 14.02 -18.55
C ARG A 655 4.36 13.00 -19.28
N ARG A 656 3.34 12.44 -18.61
CA ARG A 656 2.44 11.44 -19.20
C ARG A 656 1.68 11.99 -20.40
N LEU A 657 1.11 13.20 -20.29
CA LEU A 657 0.45 13.86 -21.42
C LEU A 657 1.40 14.01 -22.61
N ALA A 658 2.63 14.51 -22.39
CA ALA A 658 3.58 14.74 -23.46
C ALA A 658 4.07 13.43 -24.11
N GLU A 659 4.19 12.35 -23.35
CA GLU A 659 4.53 11.03 -23.87
C GLU A 659 3.41 10.47 -24.75
N LEU A 660 2.18 10.42 -24.24
CA LEU A 660 1.04 9.86 -24.96
C LEU A 660 0.63 10.72 -26.15
N ALA A 661 0.68 12.06 -26.04
CA ALA A 661 0.36 12.94 -27.18
C ALA A 661 1.31 12.72 -28.36
N ARG A 662 2.61 12.50 -28.11
CA ARG A 662 3.58 12.13 -29.15
C ARG A 662 3.31 10.74 -29.72
N LYS A 663 2.99 9.77 -28.86
CA LYS A 663 2.67 8.39 -29.27
C LYS A 663 1.47 8.34 -30.23
N HIS A 664 0.52 9.25 -30.06
CA HIS A 664 -0.75 9.27 -30.80
C HIS A 664 -0.84 10.41 -31.83
N ASP A 665 0.29 11.00 -32.22
CA ASP A 665 0.40 12.06 -33.24
C ASP A 665 -0.55 13.26 -33.00
N VAL A 666 -0.81 13.59 -31.74
CA VAL A 666 -1.69 14.72 -31.36
C VAL A 666 -0.90 16.03 -31.44
N PRO A 667 -1.23 16.97 -32.35
CA PRO A 667 -0.42 18.17 -32.58
C PRO A 667 -0.33 19.09 -31.36
N GLY A 668 -1.42 19.21 -30.61
CA GLY A 668 -1.55 20.05 -29.44
C GLY A 668 -2.64 19.53 -28.50
N ALA A 669 -2.34 19.56 -27.19
CA ALA A 669 -3.24 19.09 -26.14
C ALA A 669 -3.15 19.94 -24.87
N SER A 670 -4.28 20.06 -24.17
CA SER A 670 -4.39 20.66 -22.84
C SER A 670 -5.22 19.75 -21.93
N LEU A 671 -4.64 19.34 -20.80
CA LEU A 671 -5.24 18.50 -19.77
C LEU A 671 -5.54 19.36 -18.54
N GLY A 672 -6.67 19.12 -17.91
CA GLY A 672 -7.02 19.65 -16.60
C GLY A 672 -7.56 18.55 -15.69
N ILE A 673 -7.10 18.52 -14.44
CA ILE A 673 -7.57 17.61 -13.39
C ILE A 673 -7.96 18.45 -12.17
N LEU A 674 -9.15 18.22 -11.64
CA LEU A 674 -9.71 18.92 -10.49
C LEU A 674 -10.17 17.91 -9.44
N ARG A 675 -9.79 18.13 -8.18
CA ARG A 675 -10.36 17.48 -6.99
C ARG A 675 -11.05 18.54 -6.11
N VAL A 676 -12.37 18.45 -5.99
CA VAL A 676 -13.21 19.51 -5.40
C VAL A 676 -13.03 19.63 -3.89
N ASP A 677 -12.92 18.52 -3.17
CA ASP A 677 -12.80 18.45 -1.71
C ASP A 677 -11.46 18.98 -1.19
N THR A 678 -10.37 18.75 -1.93
CA THR A 678 -9.04 19.29 -1.59
C THR A 678 -8.78 20.67 -2.20
N GLY A 679 -9.55 21.05 -3.23
CA GLY A 679 -9.32 22.26 -4.02
C GLY A 679 -8.13 22.16 -4.98
N GLU A 680 -7.52 20.98 -5.14
CA GLU A 680 -6.38 20.77 -6.03
C GLU A 680 -6.80 20.88 -7.50
N GLU A 681 -6.04 21.67 -8.26
CA GLU A 681 -6.16 21.80 -9.71
C GLU A 681 -4.79 21.64 -10.36
N VAL A 682 -4.71 20.77 -11.38
CA VAL A 682 -3.51 20.55 -12.17
C VAL A 682 -3.82 20.74 -13.64
N PHE A 683 -2.95 21.50 -14.31
CA PHE A 683 -3.00 21.71 -15.74
C PHE A 683 -1.71 21.24 -16.38
N ALA A 684 -1.82 20.63 -17.55
CA ALA A 684 -0.68 20.21 -18.36
C ALA A 684 -0.96 20.51 -19.84
N THR A 685 0.07 20.95 -20.56
CA THR A 685 -0.06 21.26 -21.99
C THR A 685 1.03 20.57 -22.81
N HIS A 686 0.73 20.36 -24.09
CA HIS A 686 1.66 19.78 -25.04
C HIS A 686 1.46 20.38 -26.44
N GLY A 687 2.55 20.53 -27.19
CA GLY A 687 2.52 20.75 -28.63
C GLY A 687 2.10 22.16 -29.07
N VAL A 688 1.45 22.25 -30.24
CA VAL A 688 1.12 23.50 -30.94
C VAL A 688 -0.37 23.61 -31.28
N LEU A 689 -0.87 24.84 -31.26
CA LEU A 689 -2.24 25.20 -31.64
C LEU A 689 -2.49 25.12 -33.14
N ASN A 690 -1.43 25.28 -33.93
CA ASN A 690 -1.47 25.26 -35.39
C ASN A 690 -0.08 24.91 -35.94
N LYS A 691 0.05 23.77 -36.63
CA LYS A 691 1.34 23.31 -37.18
C LYS A 691 1.92 24.23 -38.26
N ARG A 692 1.12 25.10 -38.87
CA ARG A 692 1.61 26.09 -39.84
C ARG A 692 2.24 27.31 -39.18
N THR A 693 1.76 27.71 -38.00
CA THR A 693 2.27 28.89 -37.29
C THR A 693 3.21 28.53 -36.14
N GLU A 694 3.25 27.26 -35.74
CA GLU A 694 4.07 26.70 -34.64
C GLU A 694 3.82 27.38 -33.29
N VAL A 695 2.67 28.02 -33.13
CA VAL A 695 2.26 28.67 -31.88
C VAL A 695 1.99 27.58 -30.84
N GLU A 696 2.74 27.59 -29.73
CA GLU A 696 2.61 26.61 -28.65
C GLU A 696 1.25 26.66 -27.95
N VAL A 697 0.83 25.51 -27.40
CA VAL A 697 -0.30 25.39 -26.47
C VAL A 697 0.10 25.87 -25.08
N THR A 698 -0.70 26.76 -24.52
CA THR A 698 -0.59 27.29 -23.15
C THR A 698 -1.86 27.00 -22.36
N GLU A 699 -1.85 27.18 -21.04
CA GLU A 699 -3.04 27.00 -20.19
C GLU A 699 -4.20 27.94 -20.57
N ASP A 700 -3.88 29.11 -21.15
CA ASP A 700 -4.86 30.08 -21.64
C ASP A 700 -5.35 29.81 -23.08
N SER A 701 -4.89 28.71 -23.69
CA SER A 701 -5.26 28.39 -25.06
C SER A 701 -6.69 27.87 -25.16
N LEU A 702 -7.41 28.38 -26.16
CA LEU A 702 -8.80 28.03 -26.41
C LEU A 702 -8.90 26.87 -27.41
N PHE A 703 -9.73 25.89 -27.08
CA PHE A 703 -10.09 24.79 -27.97
C PHE A 703 -11.61 24.76 -28.13
N GLN A 704 -12.08 24.31 -29.29
CA GLN A 704 -13.50 24.04 -29.46
C GLN A 704 -13.88 22.82 -28.61
N ILE A 705 -14.77 22.99 -27.64
CA ILE A 705 -15.20 21.89 -26.77
C ILE A 705 -16.29 21.03 -27.42
N GLY A 706 -16.68 21.38 -28.64
CA GLY A 706 -17.66 20.64 -29.44
C GLY A 706 -18.94 20.39 -28.67
N SER A 707 -19.46 19.17 -28.77
CA SER A 707 -20.73 18.79 -28.15
C SER A 707 -20.80 18.88 -26.63
N ILE A 708 -19.68 19.06 -25.91
CA ILE A 708 -19.74 19.41 -24.47
C ILE A 708 -20.62 20.67 -24.28
N SER A 709 -20.67 21.56 -25.27
CA SER A 709 -21.57 22.73 -25.33
C SER A 709 -23.04 22.41 -25.00
N LYS A 710 -23.52 21.20 -25.33
CA LYS A 710 -24.88 20.76 -25.04
C LYS A 710 -25.19 20.80 -23.56
N VAL A 711 -24.24 20.43 -22.71
CA VAL A 711 -24.45 20.40 -21.27
C VAL A 711 -24.49 21.82 -20.69
N TRP A 712 -23.84 22.79 -21.34
CA TRP A 712 -23.84 24.19 -20.96
C TRP A 712 -25.20 24.79 -21.31
N THR A 713 -25.68 24.54 -22.53
CA THR A 713 -27.05 24.89 -22.96
C THR A 713 -28.10 24.24 -22.04
N SER A 714 -27.90 22.96 -21.67
CA SER A 714 -28.80 22.24 -20.75
C SER A 714 -28.82 22.90 -19.37
N THR A 715 -27.66 23.30 -18.84
CA THR A 715 -27.56 23.97 -17.54
C THR A 715 -28.37 25.27 -17.53
N VAL A 716 -28.29 26.07 -18.60
CA VAL A 716 -29.10 27.30 -18.73
C VAL A 716 -30.59 27.00 -18.86
N VAL A 717 -30.97 25.92 -19.54
CA VAL A 717 -32.37 25.45 -19.55
C VAL A 717 -32.85 25.11 -18.14
N LEU A 718 -32.06 24.38 -17.36
CA LEU A 718 -32.43 24.02 -15.99
C LEU A 718 -32.45 25.24 -15.04
N GLN A 719 -31.63 26.26 -15.28
CA GLN A 719 -31.79 27.55 -14.60
C GLN A 719 -33.13 28.22 -14.89
N LEU A 720 -33.61 28.16 -16.14
CA LEU A 720 -34.94 28.67 -16.49
C LEU A 720 -36.07 27.86 -15.84
N VAL A 721 -35.85 26.57 -15.59
CA VAL A 721 -36.75 25.71 -14.80
C VAL A 721 -36.74 26.13 -13.33
N ASP A 722 -35.56 26.31 -12.73
CA ASP A 722 -35.41 26.81 -11.35
C ASP A 722 -36.07 28.19 -11.16
N GLU A 723 -36.04 29.05 -12.19
CA GLU A 723 -36.69 30.35 -12.23
C GLU A 723 -38.21 30.27 -12.43
N GLY A 724 -38.77 29.08 -12.68
CA GLY A 724 -40.19 28.87 -12.97
C GLY A 724 -40.64 29.40 -14.32
N LEU A 725 -39.71 29.67 -15.24
CA LEU A 725 -39.98 30.19 -16.58
C LEU A 725 -40.20 29.09 -17.62
N LEU A 726 -39.86 27.84 -17.28
CA LEU A 726 -39.97 26.68 -18.14
C LEU A 726 -40.37 25.45 -17.33
N ASP A 727 -41.25 24.63 -17.89
CA ASP A 727 -41.57 23.29 -17.37
C ASP A 727 -40.99 22.25 -18.34
N LEU A 728 -40.27 21.26 -17.80
CA LEU A 728 -39.61 20.22 -18.60
C LEU A 728 -40.60 19.37 -19.41
N ASP A 729 -41.81 19.22 -18.91
CA ASP A 729 -42.83 18.32 -19.45
C ASP A 729 -43.96 19.06 -20.17
N ALA A 730 -43.91 20.40 -20.21
CA ALA A 730 -44.78 21.21 -21.05
C ALA A 730 -44.38 21.13 -22.53
N PRO A 731 -45.34 21.17 -23.47
CA PRO A 731 -45.05 21.27 -24.90
C PRO A 731 -44.23 22.51 -25.26
N ILE A 732 -43.22 22.36 -26.13
CA ILE A 732 -42.37 23.45 -26.59
C ILE A 732 -43.17 24.57 -27.27
N VAL A 733 -44.29 24.22 -27.91
CA VAL A 733 -45.20 25.18 -28.57
C VAL A 733 -45.85 26.18 -27.62
N ASP A 734 -45.87 25.90 -26.31
CA ASP A 734 -46.36 26.86 -25.31
C ASP A 734 -45.41 28.06 -25.18
N VAL A 735 -44.12 27.87 -25.51
CA VAL A 735 -43.11 28.94 -25.57
C VAL A 735 -42.90 29.44 -27.00
N LEU A 736 -42.92 28.53 -27.98
CA LEU A 736 -42.71 28.79 -29.40
C LEU A 736 -43.95 28.41 -30.23
N PRO A 737 -45.05 29.18 -30.19
CA PRO A 737 -46.27 28.88 -30.94
C PRO A 737 -46.07 28.87 -32.46
N GLU A 738 -45.01 29.52 -32.94
CA GLU A 738 -44.56 29.50 -34.33
C GLU A 738 -43.92 28.18 -34.78
N LEU A 739 -43.48 27.30 -33.87
CA LEU A 739 -42.75 26.07 -34.21
C LEU A 739 -43.55 25.18 -35.16
N ARG A 740 -42.91 24.72 -36.23
CA ARG A 740 -43.42 23.70 -37.15
C ARG A 740 -42.37 22.59 -37.30
N LEU A 741 -42.81 21.34 -37.17
CA LEU A 741 -42.02 20.14 -37.50
C LEU A 741 -42.77 19.34 -38.56
N SER A 742 -42.06 18.45 -39.26
CA SER A 742 -42.65 17.62 -40.33
C SER A 742 -43.84 16.75 -39.87
N ASP A 743 -43.86 16.36 -38.59
CA ASP A 743 -45.00 15.72 -37.94
C ASP A 743 -45.78 16.73 -37.05
N PRO A 744 -47.03 17.08 -37.41
CA PRO A 744 -47.86 17.98 -36.62
C PRO A 744 -48.21 17.47 -35.21
N GLU A 745 -48.25 16.16 -34.98
CA GLU A 745 -48.52 15.58 -33.67
C GLU A 745 -47.29 15.65 -32.76
N VAL A 746 -46.09 15.48 -33.33
CA VAL A 746 -44.83 15.74 -32.61
C VAL A 746 -44.70 17.22 -32.28
N THR A 747 -45.04 18.11 -33.21
CA THR A 747 -45.05 19.58 -32.98
C THR A 747 -45.85 19.95 -31.72
N LYS A 748 -47.03 19.36 -31.52
CA LYS A 748 -47.90 19.66 -30.36
C LYS A 748 -47.44 19.04 -29.04
N ARG A 749 -46.56 18.03 -29.08
CA ARG A 749 -46.29 17.15 -27.93
C ARG A 749 -44.82 17.11 -27.51
N VAL A 750 -43.89 17.50 -28.37
CA VAL A 750 -42.47 17.54 -28.02
C VAL A 750 -42.26 18.49 -26.84
N THR A 751 -41.47 18.06 -25.87
CA THR A 751 -41.21 18.79 -24.61
C THR A 751 -39.73 19.04 -24.45
N MET A 752 -39.34 19.89 -23.50
CA MET A 752 -37.94 20.14 -23.20
C MET A 752 -37.22 18.86 -22.75
N ARG A 753 -37.87 17.98 -21.98
CA ARG A 753 -37.32 16.68 -21.60
C ARG A 753 -36.98 15.81 -22.81
N HIS A 754 -37.82 15.80 -23.84
CA HIS A 754 -37.53 15.05 -25.06
C HIS A 754 -36.29 15.57 -25.81
N LEU A 755 -36.06 16.89 -25.80
CA LEU A 755 -34.88 17.50 -26.40
C LEU A 755 -33.61 17.18 -25.60
N LEU A 756 -33.65 17.38 -24.28
CA LEU A 756 -32.54 17.11 -23.34
C LEU A 756 -32.09 15.65 -23.34
N THR A 757 -33.02 14.72 -23.59
CA THR A 757 -32.78 13.27 -23.55
C THR A 757 -32.54 12.66 -24.93
N HIS A 758 -32.51 13.46 -26.00
CA HIS A 758 -32.36 12.98 -27.37
C HIS A 758 -33.43 11.95 -27.79
N THR A 759 -34.66 12.12 -27.31
CA THR A 759 -35.80 11.23 -27.59
C THR A 759 -36.89 11.93 -28.42
N SER A 760 -36.62 13.11 -28.98
CA SER A 760 -37.58 13.90 -29.74
C SER A 760 -38.02 13.26 -31.07
N GLY A 761 -37.16 12.42 -31.66
CA GLY A 761 -37.35 11.85 -32.99
C GLY A 761 -37.02 12.79 -34.15
N ILE A 762 -36.75 14.07 -33.87
CA ILE A 762 -36.32 15.06 -34.86
C ILE A 762 -34.94 14.65 -35.40
N ASP A 763 -34.75 14.71 -36.71
CA ASP A 763 -33.43 14.43 -37.28
C ASP A 763 -32.34 15.36 -36.73
N GLY A 764 -31.23 14.75 -36.29
CA GLY A 764 -30.17 15.39 -35.55
C GLY A 764 -29.01 15.96 -36.36
N ASP A 765 -28.91 15.69 -37.66
CA ASP A 765 -27.71 15.96 -38.47
C ASP A 765 -27.93 17.04 -39.55
N ILE A 766 -28.70 18.07 -39.19
CA ILE A 766 -28.89 19.26 -40.02
C ILE A 766 -27.81 20.29 -39.64
N PHE A 767 -26.96 20.65 -40.61
CA PHE A 767 -25.88 21.61 -40.47
C PHE A 767 -25.95 22.73 -41.52
N THR A 768 -27.16 23.10 -41.92
CA THR A 768 -27.38 24.17 -42.90
C THR A 768 -26.90 25.52 -42.35
N ASP A 769 -26.07 26.22 -43.11
CA ASP A 769 -25.63 27.58 -42.77
C ASP A 769 -26.75 28.59 -43.05
N THR A 770 -27.32 29.15 -41.98
CA THR A 770 -28.38 30.16 -42.04
C THR A 770 -27.85 31.60 -41.97
N GLY A 771 -26.53 31.77 -42.08
CA GLY A 771 -25.82 33.03 -42.07
C GLY A 771 -25.32 33.45 -40.69
N ARG A 772 -24.62 34.59 -40.66
CA ARG A 772 -23.95 35.10 -39.45
C ARG A 772 -24.79 36.04 -38.58
N GLY A 773 -26.04 36.33 -38.96
CA GLY A 773 -26.91 37.24 -38.21
C GLY A 773 -27.39 36.65 -36.88
N ASP A 774 -27.89 37.51 -35.99
CA ASP A 774 -28.47 37.09 -34.70
C ASP A 774 -29.77 36.29 -34.86
N ASP A 775 -30.36 36.31 -36.06
CA ASP A 775 -31.52 35.52 -36.46
C ASP A 775 -31.15 34.11 -37.00
N CYS A 776 -29.89 33.69 -36.89
CA CYS A 776 -29.42 32.42 -37.45
C CYS A 776 -30.09 31.18 -36.80
N ILE A 777 -30.33 31.20 -35.49
CA ILE A 777 -31.02 30.11 -34.77
C ILE A 777 -32.50 30.09 -35.14
N GLU A 778 -33.15 31.25 -35.23
CA GLU A 778 -34.54 31.38 -35.68
C GLU A 778 -34.73 30.77 -37.07
N LYS A 779 -33.91 31.20 -38.04
CA LYS A 779 -33.91 30.64 -39.41
C LYS A 779 -33.62 29.15 -39.44
N PHE A 780 -32.78 28.64 -38.54
CA PHE A 780 -32.50 27.21 -38.47
C PHE A 780 -33.72 26.43 -37.97
N VAL A 781 -34.42 26.95 -36.96
CA VAL A 781 -35.64 26.33 -36.43
C VAL A 781 -36.75 26.30 -37.49
N ASP A 782 -36.86 27.32 -38.35
CA ASP A 782 -37.81 27.31 -39.47
C ASP A 782 -37.56 26.14 -40.44
N LEU A 783 -36.31 25.73 -40.63
CA LEU A 783 -35.95 24.58 -41.49
C LEU A 783 -36.39 23.24 -40.90
N LEU A 784 -36.73 23.17 -39.60
CA LEU A 784 -37.16 21.92 -38.97
C LEU A 784 -38.55 21.46 -39.43
N GLU A 785 -39.34 22.32 -40.10
CA GLU A 785 -40.58 21.92 -40.77
C GLU A 785 -40.31 20.83 -41.83
N GLU A 786 -39.14 20.88 -42.48
CA GLU A 786 -38.73 19.92 -43.52
C GLU A 786 -37.86 18.79 -42.97
N ALA A 787 -37.48 18.82 -41.68
CA ALA A 787 -36.65 17.80 -41.06
C ALA A 787 -37.40 16.46 -40.94
N ALA A 788 -36.75 15.36 -41.35
CA ALA A 788 -37.33 14.04 -41.20
C ALA A 788 -37.57 13.67 -39.72
N GLN A 789 -38.58 12.84 -39.48
CA GLN A 789 -38.83 12.22 -38.19
C GLN A 789 -38.25 10.80 -38.19
N ASN A 790 -37.12 10.60 -37.50
CA ASN A 790 -36.37 9.34 -37.53
C ASN A 790 -37.02 8.23 -36.72
N HIS A 791 -37.72 8.58 -35.64
CA HIS A 791 -38.46 7.63 -34.81
C HIS A 791 -39.64 8.32 -34.11
N PRO A 792 -40.63 7.57 -33.61
CA PRO A 792 -41.71 8.16 -32.83
C PRO A 792 -41.18 8.88 -31.58
N LEU A 793 -41.87 9.95 -31.17
CA LEU A 793 -41.53 10.73 -29.98
C LEU A 793 -41.43 9.83 -28.74
N GLY A 794 -40.30 9.87 -28.03
CA GLY A 794 -40.04 9.10 -26.82
C GLY A 794 -39.68 7.62 -27.05
N ALA A 795 -39.65 7.13 -28.29
CA ALA A 795 -39.54 5.68 -28.55
C ALA A 795 -38.13 5.10 -28.35
N THR A 796 -37.09 5.88 -28.62
CA THR A 796 -35.69 5.47 -28.48
C THR A 796 -34.79 6.70 -28.34
N PHE A 797 -33.54 6.47 -27.97
CA PHE A 797 -32.50 7.48 -27.99
C PHE A 797 -31.90 7.57 -29.41
N SER A 798 -31.84 8.78 -29.95
CA SER A 798 -31.06 9.10 -31.13
C SER A 798 -30.49 10.49 -30.97
N TYR A 799 -29.18 10.57 -30.81
CA TYR A 799 -28.52 11.83 -30.47
C TYR A 799 -28.82 12.90 -31.53
N CYS A 800 -29.20 14.09 -31.08
CA CYS A 800 -29.93 15.07 -31.91
C CYS A 800 -29.37 16.49 -31.71
N ASN A 801 -28.58 17.00 -32.66
CA ASN A 801 -28.06 18.37 -32.57
C ASN A 801 -29.17 19.40 -32.80
N SER A 802 -30.05 19.16 -33.77
CA SER A 802 -31.19 20.02 -34.10
C SER A 802 -32.08 20.30 -32.89
N GLY A 803 -32.30 19.29 -32.05
CA GLY A 803 -33.03 19.45 -30.79
C GLY A 803 -32.38 20.45 -29.84
N PHE A 804 -31.05 20.44 -29.73
CA PHE A 804 -30.31 21.42 -28.93
C PHE A 804 -30.31 22.82 -29.53
N VAL A 805 -30.33 22.96 -30.87
CA VAL A 805 -30.51 24.25 -31.52
C VAL A 805 -31.92 24.81 -31.24
N LEU A 806 -32.94 23.96 -31.27
CA LEU A 806 -34.30 24.32 -30.85
C LEU A 806 -34.36 24.74 -29.37
N MET A 807 -33.62 24.06 -28.48
CA MET A 807 -33.47 24.51 -27.09
C MET A 807 -32.85 25.91 -27.00
N GLY A 808 -31.83 26.18 -27.83
CA GLY A 808 -31.25 27.52 -27.98
C GLY A 808 -32.31 28.56 -28.33
N ARG A 809 -33.22 28.25 -29.27
CA ARG A 809 -34.32 29.15 -29.62
C ARG A 809 -35.30 29.40 -28.48
N VAL A 810 -35.59 28.37 -27.68
CA VAL A 810 -36.41 28.52 -26.46
C VAL A 810 -35.73 29.46 -25.46
N ILE A 811 -34.41 29.32 -25.26
CA ILE A 811 -33.62 30.23 -24.42
C ILE A 811 -33.74 31.66 -24.95
N GLU A 812 -33.59 31.89 -26.26
CA GLU A 812 -33.71 33.22 -26.86
C GLU A 812 -35.08 33.85 -26.59
N LYS A 813 -36.14 33.06 -26.75
CA LYS A 813 -37.52 33.51 -26.53
C LYS A 813 -37.80 33.89 -25.09
N LEU A 814 -37.36 33.06 -24.13
CA LEU A 814 -37.62 33.27 -22.71
C LEU A 814 -36.75 34.37 -22.10
N THR A 815 -35.52 34.54 -22.61
CA THR A 815 -34.59 35.54 -22.08
C THR A 815 -34.67 36.89 -22.80
N GLY A 816 -35.22 36.93 -24.02
CA GLY A 816 -35.22 38.11 -24.89
C GLY A 816 -33.82 38.49 -25.41
N LYS A 817 -32.86 37.56 -25.33
CA LYS A 817 -31.46 37.74 -25.75
C LYS A 817 -31.12 36.73 -26.85
N THR A 818 -30.02 36.95 -27.58
CA THR A 818 -29.45 35.87 -28.40
C THR A 818 -28.93 34.76 -27.49
N TRP A 819 -28.83 33.54 -28.02
CA TRP A 819 -28.28 32.42 -27.24
C TRP A 819 -26.87 32.76 -26.72
N ASP A 820 -26.02 33.36 -27.56
CA ASP A 820 -24.67 33.80 -27.20
C ASP A 820 -24.66 34.71 -25.95
N ALA A 821 -25.54 35.71 -25.92
CA ALA A 821 -25.65 36.65 -24.81
C ALA A 821 -26.27 36.00 -23.56
N ALA A 822 -27.24 35.09 -23.73
CA ALA A 822 -27.83 34.35 -22.62
C ALA A 822 -26.79 33.45 -21.93
N MET A 823 -25.95 32.73 -22.69
CA MET A 823 -24.86 31.93 -22.14
C MET A 823 -23.87 32.78 -21.34
N ARG A 824 -23.49 33.95 -21.87
CA ARG A 824 -22.58 34.88 -21.19
C ARG A 824 -23.14 35.40 -19.88
N ASP A 825 -24.41 35.79 -19.85
CA ASP A 825 -25.03 36.43 -18.69
C ASP A 825 -25.42 35.44 -17.60
N LYS A 826 -25.96 34.28 -17.98
CA LYS A 826 -26.48 33.29 -17.03
C LYS A 826 -25.43 32.27 -16.55
N LEU A 827 -24.39 32.02 -17.33
CA LEU A 827 -23.39 30.99 -17.03
C LEU A 827 -21.96 31.52 -16.97
N TYR A 828 -21.47 32.21 -18.00
CA TYR A 828 -20.04 32.55 -18.07
C TYR A 828 -19.65 33.61 -17.04
N THR A 829 -20.42 34.70 -16.94
CA THR A 829 -20.13 35.79 -16.01
C THR A 829 -20.24 35.34 -14.55
N PRO A 830 -21.30 34.62 -14.12
CA PRO A 830 -21.39 34.13 -12.75
C PRO A 830 -20.32 33.12 -12.35
N LEU A 831 -19.82 32.32 -13.30
CA LEU A 831 -18.72 31.37 -13.06
C LEU A 831 -17.31 31.98 -13.25
N GLY A 832 -17.20 33.24 -13.66
CA GLY A 832 -15.92 33.87 -13.95
C GLY A 832 -15.17 33.26 -15.16
N LEU A 833 -15.89 32.71 -16.13
CA LEU A 833 -15.32 32.09 -17.34
C LEU A 833 -14.82 33.17 -18.30
N THR A 834 -13.61 33.66 -18.04
CA THR A 834 -12.98 34.77 -18.78
C THR A 834 -12.44 34.37 -20.16
N HIS A 835 -12.27 33.08 -20.41
CA HIS A 835 -11.64 32.49 -21.58
C HIS A 835 -12.61 31.48 -22.23
N THR A 836 -13.87 31.88 -22.36
CA THR A 836 -14.94 31.10 -22.96
C THR A 836 -15.75 31.98 -23.90
N VAL A 837 -15.93 31.53 -25.15
CA VAL A 837 -16.55 32.30 -26.23
C VAL A 837 -17.44 31.41 -27.11
N THR A 838 -18.34 32.04 -27.87
CA THR A 838 -19.22 31.33 -28.81
C THR A 838 -19.03 31.77 -30.26
N LEU A 839 -18.35 32.90 -30.48
CA LEU A 839 -18.14 33.46 -31.83
C LEU A 839 -16.65 33.43 -32.24
N PRO A 840 -16.33 33.18 -33.53
CA PRO A 840 -14.96 33.22 -34.05
C PRO A 840 -14.21 34.51 -33.76
N GLU A 841 -14.88 35.65 -33.94
CA GLU A 841 -14.33 36.98 -33.74
C GLU A 841 -13.92 37.23 -32.29
N GLU A 842 -14.57 36.57 -31.34
CA GLU A 842 -14.20 36.60 -29.92
C GLU A 842 -13.00 35.68 -29.66
N ALA A 843 -12.95 34.50 -30.30
CA ALA A 843 -11.83 33.56 -30.17
C ALA A 843 -10.50 34.14 -30.69
N LEU A 844 -10.54 35.02 -31.70
CA LEU A 844 -9.37 35.75 -32.23
C LEU A 844 -8.68 36.64 -31.18
N LEU A 845 -9.35 36.97 -30.08
CA LEU A 845 -8.76 37.75 -28.99
C LEU A 845 -7.84 36.90 -28.10
N PHE A 846 -7.79 35.58 -28.32
CA PHE A 846 -7.04 34.62 -27.52
C PHE A 846 -6.18 33.71 -28.41
N ARG A 847 -5.39 32.84 -27.77
CA ARG A 847 -4.64 31.78 -28.47
C ARG A 847 -5.59 30.63 -28.79
N ALA A 848 -6.28 30.72 -29.93
CA ALA A 848 -7.25 29.69 -30.35
C ALA A 848 -6.60 28.59 -31.20
N ALA A 849 -6.89 27.34 -30.87
CA ALA A 849 -6.47 26.16 -31.62
C ALA A 849 -7.17 26.10 -32.98
N VAL A 850 -6.41 25.70 -34.00
CA VAL A 850 -6.94 25.28 -35.30
C VAL A 850 -6.98 23.76 -35.31
N GLY A 851 -8.08 23.17 -35.78
CA GLY A 851 -8.17 21.72 -35.89
C GLY A 851 -7.21 21.18 -36.94
N HIS A 852 -6.74 19.95 -36.79
CA HIS A 852 -5.92 19.26 -37.78
C HIS A 852 -6.59 17.98 -38.26
N VAL A 853 -6.52 17.75 -39.56
CA VAL A 853 -7.06 16.55 -40.24
C VAL A 853 -5.91 15.85 -40.95
N ALA A 854 -5.94 14.52 -40.95
CA ALA A 854 -4.93 13.67 -41.58
C ALA A 854 -5.62 12.76 -42.62
N PRO A 855 -5.48 13.03 -43.92
CA PRO A 855 -5.87 12.09 -44.96
C PRO A 855 -4.83 10.96 -45.04
N ASP A 856 -5.27 9.70 -45.03
CA ASP A 856 -4.44 8.51 -45.33
C ASP A 856 -3.17 8.33 -44.47
N ASP A 857 -3.30 8.38 -43.14
CA ASP A 857 -2.19 8.20 -42.16
C ASP A 857 -0.99 9.17 -42.39
N GLN A 858 -1.23 10.32 -43.02
CA GLN A 858 -0.24 11.38 -43.15
C GLN A 858 -0.16 12.25 -41.89
N ASP A 859 0.93 13.01 -41.79
CA ASP A 859 1.13 13.97 -40.70
C ASP A 859 -0.04 15.00 -40.64
N PRO A 860 -0.68 15.22 -39.47
CA PRO A 860 -1.89 16.05 -39.39
C PRO A 860 -1.68 17.48 -39.92
N ALA A 861 -2.53 17.92 -40.86
CA ALA A 861 -2.48 19.25 -41.45
C ALA A 861 -3.65 20.13 -40.97
N PRO A 862 -3.51 21.47 -40.90
CA PRO A 862 -4.60 22.35 -40.48
C PRO A 862 -5.87 22.15 -41.32
N ALA A 863 -7.01 22.05 -40.64
CA ALA A 863 -8.32 21.86 -41.24
C ALA A 863 -8.69 23.03 -42.16
N PRO A 864 -9.39 22.77 -43.28
CA PRO A 864 -9.75 23.80 -44.26
C PRO A 864 -10.82 24.79 -43.75
N VAL A 865 -11.56 24.40 -42.70
CA VAL A 865 -12.61 25.20 -42.07
C VAL A 865 -12.39 25.15 -40.55
N TRP A 866 -12.47 26.31 -39.89
CA TRP A 866 -12.19 26.38 -38.46
C TRP A 866 -13.36 25.87 -37.60
N GLN A 867 -14.61 26.24 -37.91
CA GLN A 867 -15.78 25.87 -37.11
C GLN A 867 -16.99 25.51 -37.98
N LEU A 868 -18.00 24.88 -37.37
CA LEU A 868 -19.31 24.64 -37.97
C LEU A 868 -20.14 25.96 -38.08
N PRO A 869 -21.23 25.98 -38.86
CA PRO A 869 -22.07 27.17 -39.02
C PRO A 869 -22.64 27.69 -37.70
N ARG A 870 -22.78 29.02 -37.55
CA ARG A 870 -23.19 29.71 -36.30
C ARG A 870 -24.50 29.15 -35.72
N SER A 871 -25.43 28.73 -36.58
CA SER A 871 -26.70 28.11 -36.18
C SER A 871 -26.55 26.87 -35.29
N ALA A 872 -25.42 26.15 -35.38
CA ALA A 872 -25.12 25.00 -34.54
C ALA A 872 -24.62 25.38 -33.12
N GLY A 873 -24.57 26.67 -32.79
CA GLY A 873 -24.04 27.20 -31.52
C GLY A 873 -24.45 26.42 -30.28
N PRO A 874 -25.76 26.32 -29.98
CA PRO A 874 -26.29 25.60 -28.82
C PRO A 874 -25.88 24.12 -28.72
N ALA A 875 -25.52 23.52 -29.85
CA ALA A 875 -25.17 22.12 -29.93
C ALA A 875 -23.65 21.86 -29.93
N GLY A 876 -22.79 22.84 -30.24
CA GLY A 876 -21.38 22.52 -30.41
C GLY A 876 -20.34 23.60 -30.66
N LEU A 877 -20.63 24.90 -30.51
CA LEU A 877 -19.65 25.96 -30.86
C LEU A 877 -19.03 26.71 -29.68
N ILE A 878 -19.21 26.24 -28.44
CA ILE A 878 -18.48 26.84 -27.32
C ILE A 878 -16.99 26.52 -27.51
N THR A 879 -16.16 27.55 -27.33
CA THR A 879 -14.69 27.44 -27.34
C THR A 879 -14.19 27.90 -25.98
N ALA A 880 -13.40 27.06 -25.31
CA ALA A 880 -12.96 27.30 -23.94
C ALA A 880 -11.54 26.77 -23.69
N ARG A 881 -10.89 27.25 -22.63
CA ARG A 881 -9.69 26.61 -22.05
C ARG A 881 -10.08 25.56 -21.01
N THR A 882 -9.14 24.68 -20.65
CA THR A 882 -9.36 23.59 -19.67
C THR A 882 -9.85 24.10 -18.31
N LYS A 883 -9.26 25.18 -17.80
CA LYS A 883 -9.67 25.79 -16.52
C LYS A 883 -11.15 26.17 -16.47
N ASP A 884 -11.66 26.77 -17.55
CA ASP A 884 -13.06 27.20 -17.60
C ASP A 884 -14.01 25.98 -17.71
N VAL A 885 -13.57 24.89 -18.37
CA VAL A 885 -14.31 23.62 -18.39
C VAL A 885 -14.35 22.97 -17.00
N LEU A 886 -13.26 23.00 -16.24
CA LEU A 886 -13.23 22.48 -14.87
C LEU A 886 -14.04 23.35 -13.90
N ALA A 887 -14.06 24.68 -14.07
CA ALA A 887 -14.93 25.55 -13.28
C ALA A 887 -16.42 25.22 -13.49
N PHE A 888 -16.81 24.88 -14.72
CA PHE A 888 -18.15 24.35 -14.98
C PHE A 888 -18.34 22.95 -14.39
N ALA A 889 -17.36 22.05 -14.47
CA ALA A 889 -17.47 20.72 -13.87
C ALA A 889 -17.64 20.81 -12.34
N ARG A 890 -16.92 21.73 -11.69
CA ARG A 890 -17.05 22.05 -10.26
C ARG A 890 -18.48 22.40 -9.90
N LEU A 891 -19.15 23.24 -10.69
CA LEU A 891 -20.56 23.62 -10.47
C LEU A 891 -21.46 22.39 -10.30
N HIS A 892 -21.28 21.36 -11.13
CA HIS A 892 -22.08 20.13 -11.05
C HIS A 892 -21.68 19.24 -9.87
N LEU A 893 -20.38 19.12 -9.59
CA LEU A 893 -19.88 18.36 -8.45
C LEU A 893 -20.28 18.95 -7.09
N THR A 894 -20.50 20.27 -7.01
CA THR A 894 -20.92 20.97 -5.80
C THR A 894 -22.44 21.18 -5.72
N GLY A 895 -23.21 20.51 -6.59
CA GLY A 895 -24.66 20.62 -6.60
C GLY A 895 -25.17 22.02 -6.92
N GLY A 896 -24.50 22.74 -7.81
CA GLY A 896 -24.91 24.04 -8.35
C GLY A 896 -24.28 25.28 -7.68
N LEU A 897 -23.17 25.11 -6.97
CA LEU A 897 -22.41 26.19 -6.34
C LEU A 897 -21.18 26.59 -7.16
N THR A 898 -20.98 27.89 -7.35
CA THR A 898 -19.73 28.47 -7.84
C THR A 898 -18.63 28.34 -6.76
N GLU A 899 -17.39 28.67 -7.13
CA GLU A 899 -16.23 28.64 -6.23
C GLU A 899 -16.40 29.58 -5.02
N ASP A 900 -17.04 30.73 -5.19
CA ASP A 900 -17.33 31.68 -4.10
C ASP A 900 -18.58 31.33 -3.28
N GLY A 901 -19.19 30.16 -3.54
CA GLY A 901 -20.38 29.68 -2.85
C GLY A 901 -21.71 30.26 -3.35
N THR A 902 -21.69 31.05 -4.44
CA THR A 902 -22.92 31.52 -5.09
C THR A 902 -23.66 30.36 -5.73
N ARG A 903 -24.96 30.23 -5.43
CA ARG A 903 -25.82 29.24 -6.08
C ARG A 903 -26.36 29.79 -7.38
N ILE A 904 -26.01 29.16 -8.51
CA ILE A 904 -26.54 29.53 -9.83
C ILE A 904 -27.32 28.39 -10.50
N LEU A 905 -27.34 27.19 -9.90
CA LEU A 905 -28.18 26.06 -10.28
C LEU A 905 -28.70 25.42 -8.98
N SER A 906 -29.97 25.01 -8.93
CA SER A 906 -30.48 24.31 -7.75
C SER A 906 -29.82 22.94 -7.61
N ALA A 907 -29.71 22.45 -6.37
CA ALA A 907 -29.16 21.11 -6.12
C ALA A 907 -30.05 20.02 -6.73
N GLU A 908 -31.37 20.24 -6.76
CA GLU A 908 -32.33 19.36 -7.41
C GLU A 908 -32.09 19.31 -8.93
N SER A 909 -31.94 20.47 -9.59
CA SER A 909 -31.63 20.51 -11.02
C SER A 909 -30.28 19.89 -11.37
N ALA A 910 -29.24 20.15 -10.56
CA ALA A 910 -27.93 19.52 -10.73
C ALA A 910 -28.02 17.98 -10.62
N ALA A 911 -28.74 17.48 -9.63
CA ALA A 911 -28.97 16.05 -9.45
C ALA A 911 -29.79 15.45 -10.62
N ALA A 912 -30.89 16.10 -11.00
CA ALA A 912 -31.74 15.67 -12.11
C ALA A 912 -30.97 15.58 -13.44
N MET A 913 -30.00 16.47 -13.66
CA MET A 913 -29.10 16.40 -14.83
C MET A 913 -28.23 15.15 -14.83
N ALA A 914 -27.78 14.67 -13.66
CA ALA A 914 -26.92 13.49 -13.52
C ALA A 914 -27.69 12.17 -13.36
N GLU A 915 -28.99 12.22 -13.06
CA GLU A 915 -29.85 11.05 -12.92
C GLU A 915 -30.18 10.37 -14.25
N LYS A 916 -30.54 9.08 -14.21
CA LYS A 916 -30.94 8.34 -15.41
C LYS A 916 -32.28 8.88 -15.93
N GLN A 917 -32.30 9.32 -17.19
CA GLN A 917 -33.51 9.80 -17.86
C GLN A 917 -33.89 8.94 -19.07
N ALA A 918 -32.90 8.43 -19.82
CA ALA A 918 -33.13 7.55 -20.97
C ALA A 918 -32.06 6.44 -21.06
N ASP A 919 -32.45 5.30 -21.62
CA ASP A 919 -31.51 4.24 -22.00
C ASP A 919 -30.85 4.59 -23.34
N VAL A 920 -29.53 4.36 -23.43
CA VAL A 920 -28.80 4.45 -24.71
C VAL A 920 -28.72 3.03 -25.27
N PRO A 921 -29.25 2.75 -26.48
CA PRO A 921 -29.25 1.41 -27.06
C PRO A 921 -27.85 0.81 -27.14
N ASP A 922 -26.90 1.61 -27.63
CA ASP A 922 -25.49 1.27 -27.69
C ASP A 922 -24.73 1.81 -26.48
N LYS A 923 -24.45 0.91 -25.54
CA LYS A 923 -23.77 1.22 -24.28
C LYS A 923 -22.26 1.42 -24.42
N HIS A 924 -21.69 1.19 -25.61
CA HIS A 924 -20.24 1.17 -25.82
C HIS A 924 -19.70 2.44 -26.50
N THR A 925 -20.56 3.20 -27.22
CA THR A 925 -20.10 4.43 -27.90
C THR A 925 -20.04 5.65 -26.98
N LEU A 926 -21.10 5.92 -26.21
CA LEU A 926 -21.23 7.09 -25.35
C LEU A 926 -21.20 6.69 -23.86
N GLY A 927 -22.15 5.88 -23.43
CA GLY A 927 -22.29 5.38 -22.06
C GLY A 927 -23.54 4.50 -21.90
N ASP A 928 -23.76 3.96 -20.70
CA ASP A 928 -24.85 3.02 -20.42
C ASP A 928 -26.26 3.66 -20.50
N SER A 929 -26.35 4.97 -20.32
CA SER A 929 -27.60 5.73 -20.24
C SER A 929 -27.33 7.24 -20.35
N TRP A 930 -28.41 8.02 -20.34
CA TRP A 930 -28.38 9.47 -20.53
C TRP A 930 -29.16 10.20 -19.42
N GLY A 931 -28.64 11.33 -18.96
CA GLY A 931 -29.29 12.26 -18.01
C GLY A 931 -29.91 13.47 -18.71
N LEU A 932 -30.15 14.59 -18.01
CA LEU A 932 -30.56 15.83 -18.69
C LEU A 932 -29.32 16.55 -19.24
N GLY A 933 -28.80 16.01 -20.34
CA GLY A 933 -27.61 16.52 -21.04
C GLY A 933 -26.32 15.77 -20.73
N TRP A 934 -26.21 15.05 -19.62
CA TRP A 934 -25.03 14.26 -19.29
C TRP A 934 -25.06 12.84 -19.89
N ILE A 935 -23.93 12.38 -20.43
CA ILE A 935 -23.68 10.95 -20.62
C ILE A 935 -23.48 10.33 -19.25
N ARG A 936 -24.07 9.15 -19.02
CA ARG A 936 -23.87 8.37 -17.80
C ARG A 936 -23.23 7.03 -18.13
N ASP A 937 -22.30 6.62 -17.28
CA ASP A 937 -21.57 5.36 -17.40
C ASP A 937 -21.38 4.71 -16.04
N ASP A 938 -20.96 3.45 -16.03
CA ASP A 938 -20.65 2.67 -14.84
C ASP A 938 -19.25 2.06 -14.94
N TRP A 939 -18.34 2.53 -14.09
CA TRP A 939 -16.95 2.06 -14.05
C TRP A 939 -16.74 1.26 -12.77
N GLY A 940 -16.97 -0.05 -12.85
CA GLY A 940 -16.77 -0.96 -11.72
C GLY A 940 -17.75 -0.75 -10.57
N GLY A 941 -19.01 -0.41 -10.86
CA GLY A 941 -20.05 -0.12 -9.88
C GLY A 941 -20.07 1.34 -9.40
N ARG A 942 -19.18 2.19 -9.94
CA ARG A 942 -19.14 3.62 -9.62
C ARG A 942 -19.72 4.44 -10.76
N ARG A 943 -20.61 5.37 -10.41
CA ARG A 943 -21.31 6.22 -11.38
C ARG A 943 -20.36 7.30 -11.90
N VAL A 944 -20.19 7.34 -13.22
CA VAL A 944 -19.45 8.40 -13.92
C VAL A 944 -20.43 9.17 -14.80
N ILE A 945 -20.29 10.50 -14.80
CA ILE A 945 -20.99 11.35 -15.76
C ILE A 945 -19.97 12.10 -16.61
N GLY A 946 -20.35 12.50 -17.81
CA GLY A 946 -19.43 13.22 -18.69
C GLY A 946 -20.02 13.58 -20.03
N HIS A 947 -19.19 14.15 -20.88
CA HIS A 947 -19.55 14.41 -22.27
C HIS A 947 -18.30 14.48 -23.15
N ASP A 948 -18.43 14.06 -24.41
CA ASP A 948 -17.39 14.18 -25.42
C ASP A 948 -17.79 15.18 -26.50
N GLY A 949 -16.83 15.86 -27.10
CA GLY A 949 -17.06 16.87 -28.12
C GLY A 949 -16.13 16.69 -29.29
N ASN A 950 -16.67 16.66 -30.51
CA ASN A 950 -15.89 16.66 -31.73
C ASN A 950 -16.34 17.81 -32.63
N THR A 951 -15.37 18.50 -33.23
CA THR A 951 -15.56 19.42 -34.35
C THR A 951 -14.57 19.08 -35.46
N ILE A 952 -14.42 19.93 -36.47
CA ILE A 952 -13.53 19.67 -37.60
C ILE A 952 -12.07 19.74 -37.12
N GLY A 953 -11.47 18.56 -36.89
CA GLY A 953 -10.08 18.41 -36.47
C GLY A 953 -9.80 18.78 -35.00
N GLN A 954 -10.81 18.91 -34.14
CA GLN A 954 -10.63 19.09 -32.69
C GLN A 954 -11.52 18.12 -31.91
N SER A 955 -11.03 17.66 -30.76
CA SER A 955 -11.73 16.76 -29.85
C SER A 955 -11.58 17.22 -28.40
N ALA A 956 -12.63 17.03 -27.62
CA ALA A 956 -12.67 17.35 -26.20
C ALA A 956 -13.35 16.22 -25.42
N PHE A 957 -12.84 15.94 -24.23
CA PHE A 957 -13.33 14.88 -23.36
C PHE A 957 -13.48 15.43 -21.94
N LEU A 958 -14.60 15.13 -21.28
CA LEU A 958 -14.86 15.50 -19.90
C LEU A 958 -15.47 14.34 -19.13
N ARG A 959 -14.90 13.97 -17.99
CA ARG A 959 -15.45 12.98 -17.06
C ARG A 959 -15.45 13.52 -15.64
N LEU A 960 -16.55 13.27 -14.93
CA LEU A 960 -16.77 13.60 -13.53
C LEU A 960 -17.10 12.31 -12.79
N LEU A 961 -16.46 12.12 -11.64
CA LEU A 961 -16.72 11.04 -10.70
C LEU A 961 -17.28 11.67 -9.41
N PRO A 962 -18.61 11.78 -9.28
CA PRO A 962 -19.24 12.61 -8.25
C PRO A 962 -18.90 12.22 -6.81
N ASP A 963 -18.87 10.92 -6.51
CA ASP A 963 -18.54 10.40 -5.18
C ASP A 963 -17.06 10.62 -4.80
N ALA A 964 -16.17 10.78 -5.80
CA ALA A 964 -14.77 11.15 -5.61
C ALA A 964 -14.52 12.66 -5.69
N GLY A 965 -15.52 13.50 -6.00
CA GLY A 965 -15.31 14.92 -6.27
C GLY A 965 -14.24 15.20 -7.34
N LEU A 966 -14.01 14.26 -8.26
CA LEU A 966 -12.93 14.30 -9.26
C LEU A 966 -13.49 14.65 -10.64
N ALA A 967 -12.88 15.62 -11.31
CA ALA A 967 -13.18 15.96 -12.70
C ALA A 967 -11.89 15.99 -13.54
N VAL A 968 -11.96 15.45 -14.75
CA VAL A 968 -10.85 15.42 -15.69
C VAL A 968 -11.34 15.88 -17.06
N THR A 969 -10.61 16.83 -17.67
CA THR A 969 -10.89 17.34 -19.01
C THR A 969 -9.64 17.29 -19.89
N LEU A 970 -9.80 16.89 -21.15
CA LEU A 970 -8.73 16.87 -22.16
C LEU A 970 -9.22 17.53 -23.43
N LEU A 971 -8.50 18.54 -23.91
CA LEU A 971 -8.77 19.28 -25.14
C LEU A 971 -7.64 19.05 -26.13
N THR A 972 -7.95 18.68 -27.37
CA THR A 972 -6.96 18.36 -28.41
C THR A 972 -7.35 18.95 -29.76
N ASN A 973 -6.37 19.14 -30.65
CA ASN A 973 -6.57 19.73 -31.98
C ASN A 973 -6.13 18.83 -33.15
N GLY A 974 -6.27 17.50 -33.01
CA GLY A 974 -6.05 16.55 -34.10
C GLY A 974 -5.41 15.25 -33.64
N GLY A 975 -4.87 14.49 -34.60
CA GLY A 975 -4.23 13.19 -34.35
C GLY A 975 -5.20 12.11 -33.86
N HIS A 976 -4.67 11.09 -33.20
CA HIS A 976 -5.44 9.99 -32.62
C HIS A 976 -5.94 10.32 -31.21
N ALA A 977 -6.71 11.42 -31.10
CA ALA A 977 -7.14 11.99 -29.81
C ALA A 977 -7.92 11.01 -28.91
N ARG A 978 -8.73 10.12 -29.48
CA ARG A 978 -9.49 9.11 -28.72
C ARG A 978 -8.57 8.08 -28.05
N ASP A 979 -7.45 7.74 -28.70
CA ASP A 979 -6.49 6.78 -28.16
C ASP A 979 -5.72 7.40 -26.99
N LEU A 980 -5.26 8.64 -27.16
CA LEU A 980 -4.70 9.45 -26.08
C LEU A 980 -5.64 9.53 -24.87
N TYR A 981 -6.91 9.91 -25.10
CA TYR A 981 -7.93 9.98 -24.06
C TYR A 981 -8.07 8.65 -23.31
N THR A 982 -8.19 7.55 -24.05
CA THR A 982 -8.49 6.23 -23.50
C THR A 982 -7.35 5.68 -22.64
N GLU A 983 -6.10 5.89 -23.02
CA GLU A 983 -4.94 5.48 -22.22
C GLU A 983 -4.77 6.40 -21.01
N LEU A 984 -4.80 7.71 -21.23
CA LEU A 984 -4.56 8.70 -20.18
C LEU A 984 -5.63 8.65 -19.07
N TYR A 985 -6.92 8.52 -19.42
CA TYR A 985 -7.98 8.49 -18.42
C TYR A 985 -7.97 7.18 -17.61
N ARG A 986 -7.57 6.06 -18.22
CA ARG A 986 -7.37 4.81 -17.48
C ARG A 986 -6.32 4.96 -16.39
N GLU A 987 -5.20 5.62 -16.70
CA GLU A 987 -4.14 5.89 -15.73
C GLU A 987 -4.63 6.85 -14.64
N ILE A 988 -5.21 8.00 -15.01
CA ILE A 988 -5.66 9.02 -14.06
C ILE A 988 -6.69 8.48 -13.07
N PHE A 989 -7.73 7.80 -13.55
CA PHE A 989 -8.81 7.34 -12.67
C PHE A 989 -8.40 6.12 -11.83
N ALA A 990 -7.51 5.25 -12.34
CA ALA A 990 -6.93 4.19 -11.53
C ALA A 990 -6.05 4.76 -10.42
N GLU A 991 -5.19 5.73 -10.72
CA GLU A 991 -4.24 6.28 -9.75
C GLU A 991 -4.91 7.19 -8.71
N LEU A 992 -5.79 8.11 -9.14
CA LEU A 992 -6.34 9.15 -8.26
C LEU A 992 -7.61 8.75 -7.50
N ALA A 993 -8.27 7.66 -7.93
CA ALA A 993 -9.56 7.25 -7.41
C ALA A 993 -9.78 5.72 -7.32
N ASP A 994 -8.78 4.89 -7.67
CA ASP A 994 -8.90 3.41 -7.72
C ASP A 994 -10.11 2.94 -8.55
N VAL A 995 -10.36 3.60 -9.70
CA VAL A 995 -11.46 3.27 -10.61
C VAL A 995 -10.92 2.80 -11.95
N ALA A 996 -11.25 1.56 -12.30
CA ALA A 996 -10.92 1.00 -13.60
C ALA A 996 -11.94 1.44 -14.66
N MET A 997 -11.51 2.28 -15.61
CA MET A 997 -12.30 2.60 -16.81
C MET A 997 -12.45 1.33 -17.70
N PRO A 998 -13.67 1.00 -18.15
CA PRO A 998 -13.95 -0.19 -18.98
C PRO A 998 -13.08 -0.28 -20.23
N ARG A 999 -12.78 -1.52 -20.64
CA ARG A 999 -12.07 -1.74 -21.90
C ARG A 999 -12.98 -1.50 -23.09
N PRO A 1000 -12.46 -0.87 -24.18
CA PRO A 1000 -13.17 -0.80 -25.45
C PRO A 1000 -13.64 -2.18 -25.89
N LEU A 1001 -14.81 -2.21 -26.54
CA LEU A 1001 -15.38 -3.44 -27.06
C LEU A 1001 -14.43 -4.06 -28.10
N GLU A 1002 -14.23 -5.37 -28.01
CA GLU A 1002 -13.46 -6.16 -28.98
C GLU A 1002 -14.33 -7.31 -29.50
N PRO A 1003 -14.12 -7.76 -30.75
CA PRO A 1003 -14.77 -8.95 -31.25
C PRO A 1003 -14.35 -10.18 -30.42
N PRO A 1004 -15.24 -11.14 -30.21
CA PRO A 1004 -14.95 -12.33 -29.43
C PRO A 1004 -13.85 -13.16 -30.11
N ALA A 1005 -12.95 -13.73 -29.31
CA ALA A 1005 -11.84 -14.56 -29.81
C ALA A 1005 -12.32 -15.78 -30.61
N THR A 1006 -13.53 -16.28 -30.32
CA THR A 1006 -14.22 -17.28 -31.14
C THR A 1006 -15.33 -16.59 -31.93
N PRO A 1007 -15.30 -16.63 -33.28
CA PRO A 1007 -16.33 -16.01 -34.11
C PRO A 1007 -17.74 -16.53 -33.80
N VAL A 1008 -18.70 -15.62 -33.68
CA VAL A 1008 -20.11 -15.95 -33.47
C VAL A 1008 -20.78 -16.14 -34.82
N THR A 1009 -21.45 -17.28 -35.03
CA THR A 1009 -22.29 -17.50 -36.21
C THR A 1009 -23.66 -16.87 -35.96
N VAL A 1010 -24.07 -15.94 -36.81
CA VAL A 1010 -25.34 -15.20 -36.70
C VAL A 1010 -26.13 -15.30 -38.01
N ASP A 1011 -27.45 -15.31 -37.91
CA ASP A 1011 -28.32 -15.13 -39.08
C ASP A 1011 -28.30 -13.65 -39.48
N VAL A 1012 -27.55 -13.36 -40.54
CA VAL A 1012 -27.36 -11.99 -41.07
C VAL A 1012 -28.53 -11.52 -41.92
N SER A 1013 -29.41 -12.42 -42.38
CA SER A 1013 -30.44 -12.12 -43.39
C SER A 1013 -31.42 -11.02 -42.97
N ARG A 1014 -31.77 -10.99 -41.67
CA ARG A 1014 -32.66 -9.94 -41.10
C ARG A 1014 -32.04 -8.55 -41.03
N HIS A 1015 -30.70 -8.47 -41.03
CA HIS A 1015 -29.95 -7.22 -40.90
C HIS A 1015 -29.71 -6.56 -42.26
N LEU A 1016 -29.76 -7.32 -43.35
CA LEU A 1016 -29.59 -6.86 -44.73
C LEU A 1016 -30.66 -5.85 -45.13
N GLY A 1017 -30.26 -4.80 -45.87
CA GLY A 1017 -31.18 -3.78 -46.38
C GLY A 1017 -30.59 -2.38 -46.33
N VAL A 1018 -31.42 -1.39 -46.58
CA VAL A 1018 -31.04 0.02 -46.56
C VAL A 1018 -31.61 0.68 -45.31
N TYR A 1019 -30.75 1.41 -44.60
CA TYR A 1019 -31.10 2.25 -43.46
C TYR A 1019 -30.78 3.69 -43.81
N GLU A 1020 -31.75 4.59 -43.67
CA GLU A 1020 -31.62 5.96 -44.16
C GLU A 1020 -32.17 6.98 -43.17
N ARG A 1021 -31.45 8.11 -43.06
CA ARG A 1021 -31.84 9.31 -42.29
C ARG A 1021 -31.15 10.53 -42.90
N ALA A 1022 -31.45 11.75 -42.45
CA ALA A 1022 -30.73 12.91 -42.96
C ALA A 1022 -29.24 12.80 -42.61
N GLY A 1023 -28.39 13.10 -43.59
CA GLY A 1023 -26.93 13.03 -43.45
C GLY A 1023 -26.31 11.63 -43.63
N ALA A 1024 -27.09 10.54 -43.68
CA ALA A 1024 -26.54 9.19 -43.78
C ALA A 1024 -27.43 8.23 -44.58
N HIS A 1025 -26.84 7.57 -45.58
CA HIS A 1025 -27.41 6.43 -46.28
C HIS A 1025 -26.52 5.21 -46.02
N VAL A 1026 -27.08 4.16 -45.40
CA VAL A 1026 -26.33 2.99 -44.93
C VAL A 1026 -26.89 1.73 -45.56
N GLU A 1027 -26.09 1.08 -46.40
CA GLU A 1027 -26.43 -0.21 -47.01
C GLU A 1027 -25.76 -1.34 -46.22
N VAL A 1028 -26.55 -2.31 -45.75
CA VAL A 1028 -26.04 -3.52 -45.09
C VAL A 1028 -26.17 -4.68 -46.08
N VAL A 1029 -25.03 -5.20 -46.52
CA VAL A 1029 -24.95 -6.19 -47.60
C VAL A 1029 -24.11 -7.40 -47.20
N GLU A 1030 -24.41 -8.55 -47.79
CA GLU A 1030 -23.57 -9.74 -47.66
C GLU A 1030 -22.61 -9.82 -48.85
N ARG A 1031 -21.30 -9.90 -48.58
CA ARG A 1031 -20.25 -10.05 -49.59
C ARG A 1031 -19.19 -11.02 -49.09
N GLU A 1032 -18.70 -11.90 -49.97
CA GLU A 1032 -17.57 -12.81 -49.69
C GLU A 1032 -17.75 -13.70 -48.43
N GLY A 1033 -19.00 -13.99 -48.04
CA GLY A 1033 -19.32 -14.82 -46.86
C GLY A 1033 -19.34 -14.07 -45.52
N GLY A 1034 -19.34 -12.72 -45.55
CA GLY A 1034 -19.46 -11.86 -44.37
C GLY A 1034 -20.40 -10.67 -44.60
N LEU A 1035 -20.78 -9.99 -43.51
CA LEU A 1035 -21.62 -8.81 -43.53
C LEU A 1035 -20.76 -7.56 -43.71
N ARG A 1036 -21.18 -6.63 -44.58
CA ARG A 1036 -20.52 -5.33 -44.77
C ARG A 1036 -21.52 -4.19 -44.64
N VAL A 1037 -21.00 -3.04 -44.21
CA VAL A 1037 -21.72 -1.77 -44.19
C VAL A 1037 -21.12 -0.84 -45.25
N VAL A 1038 -21.95 -0.29 -46.13
CA VAL A 1038 -21.58 0.81 -47.03
C VAL A 1038 -22.22 2.07 -46.47
N TYR A 1039 -21.42 2.93 -45.86
CA TYR A 1039 -21.85 4.17 -45.27
C TYR A 1039 -21.60 5.33 -46.23
N THR A 1040 -22.67 6.03 -46.62
CA THR A 1040 -22.61 7.22 -47.46
C THR A 1040 -23.05 8.44 -46.68
N THR A 1041 -22.16 9.42 -46.50
CA THR A 1041 -22.54 10.73 -45.95
C THR A 1041 -23.30 11.53 -47.00
N THR A 1042 -24.47 12.05 -46.63
CA THR A 1042 -25.34 12.83 -47.52
C THR A 1042 -25.55 14.26 -46.99
N GLY A 1043 -26.19 15.12 -47.77
CA GLY A 1043 -26.50 16.49 -47.34
C GLY A 1043 -25.29 17.45 -47.29
N PRO A 1044 -25.44 18.63 -46.65
CA PRO A 1044 -24.41 19.68 -46.66
C PRO A 1044 -23.05 19.27 -46.10
N LEU A 1045 -23.03 18.37 -45.12
CA LEU A 1045 -21.77 17.89 -44.51
C LEU A 1045 -20.92 17.09 -45.52
N ALA A 1046 -21.55 16.43 -46.49
CA ALA A 1046 -20.84 15.68 -47.52
C ALA A 1046 -19.94 16.58 -48.39
N GLU A 1047 -20.27 17.87 -48.53
CA GLU A 1047 -19.43 18.84 -49.27
C GLU A 1047 -18.14 19.19 -48.53
N LEU A 1048 -18.10 18.97 -47.21
CA LEU A 1048 -16.96 19.27 -46.35
C LEU A 1048 -16.04 18.05 -46.15
N MET A 1049 -16.43 16.88 -46.65
CA MET A 1049 -15.69 15.63 -46.47
C MET A 1049 -14.93 15.22 -47.74
N PRO A 1050 -13.69 14.72 -47.62
CA PRO A 1050 -12.92 14.23 -48.76
C PRO A 1050 -13.54 12.95 -49.36
N ASP A 1051 -13.98 11.99 -48.53
CA ASP A 1051 -14.59 10.73 -48.96
C ASP A 1051 -16.03 10.60 -48.47
N LYS A 1052 -16.96 10.57 -49.42
CA LYS A 1052 -18.40 10.53 -49.16
C LYS A 1052 -18.95 9.12 -48.93
N VAL A 1053 -18.27 8.09 -49.43
CA VAL A 1053 -18.70 6.69 -49.36
C VAL A 1053 -17.56 5.88 -48.74
N GLN A 1054 -17.88 5.09 -47.72
CA GLN A 1054 -16.92 4.25 -47.01
C GLN A 1054 -17.53 2.85 -46.83
N GLU A 1055 -16.74 1.81 -47.05
CA GLU A 1055 -17.17 0.41 -46.91
C GLU A 1055 -16.37 -0.26 -45.80
N PHE A 1056 -17.06 -0.96 -44.89
CA PHE A 1056 -16.48 -1.61 -43.72
C PHE A 1056 -16.96 -3.04 -43.57
N ASP A 1057 -16.07 -3.92 -43.11
CA ASP A 1057 -16.43 -5.26 -42.64
C ASP A 1057 -17.13 -5.18 -41.27
N LEU A 1058 -18.24 -5.92 -41.11
CA LEU A 1058 -18.94 -6.09 -39.85
C LEU A 1058 -18.61 -7.45 -39.23
N VAL A 1059 -18.05 -7.42 -38.02
CA VAL A 1059 -17.72 -8.62 -37.24
C VAL A 1059 -18.76 -8.80 -36.14
N ALA A 1060 -19.37 -9.97 -36.08
CA ALA A 1060 -20.41 -10.27 -35.08
C ALA A 1060 -19.83 -10.43 -33.67
N VAL A 1061 -20.40 -9.71 -32.71
CA VAL A 1061 -20.17 -9.91 -31.26
C VAL A 1061 -21.33 -10.70 -30.66
N SER A 1062 -22.55 -10.40 -31.09
CA SER A 1062 -23.76 -11.16 -30.79
C SER A 1062 -24.73 -11.09 -31.97
N ASP A 1063 -25.91 -11.67 -31.77
CA ASP A 1063 -27.00 -11.71 -32.74
C ASP A 1063 -27.43 -10.33 -33.27
N THR A 1064 -27.31 -9.30 -32.43
CA THR A 1064 -27.73 -7.92 -32.71
C THR A 1064 -26.59 -6.90 -32.65
N LEU A 1065 -25.45 -7.25 -32.04
CA LEU A 1065 -24.29 -6.36 -31.88
C LEU A 1065 -23.15 -6.80 -32.78
N PHE A 1066 -22.70 -5.89 -33.63
CA PHE A 1066 -21.56 -6.04 -34.51
C PHE A 1066 -20.53 -4.96 -34.19
N VAL A 1067 -19.32 -5.15 -34.69
CA VAL A 1067 -18.25 -4.15 -34.64
C VAL A 1067 -17.60 -4.00 -36.01
N LEU A 1068 -17.15 -2.79 -36.31
CA LEU A 1068 -16.31 -2.48 -37.47
C LEU A 1068 -15.05 -1.74 -37.04
N ARG A 1069 -14.06 -1.69 -37.92
CA ARG A 1069 -12.81 -0.95 -37.66
C ARG A 1069 -12.66 0.17 -38.69
N MET A 1070 -12.49 1.41 -38.21
CA MET A 1070 -12.22 2.55 -39.08
C MET A 1070 -10.76 2.51 -39.56
N PRO A 1071 -10.44 3.05 -40.76
CA PRO A 1071 -9.07 3.12 -41.25
C PRO A 1071 -8.19 3.92 -40.28
N GLY A 1072 -6.98 3.44 -40.00
CA GLY A 1072 -6.04 4.07 -39.05
C GLY A 1072 -6.41 3.94 -37.56
N GLY A 1073 -7.60 3.41 -37.21
CA GLY A 1073 -8.06 3.28 -35.82
C GLY A 1073 -7.58 2.00 -35.12
N GLN A 1074 -7.20 2.09 -33.85
CA GLN A 1074 -6.89 0.91 -33.02
C GLN A 1074 -8.14 0.22 -32.46
N PHE A 1075 -9.22 0.97 -32.20
CA PHE A 1075 -10.43 0.46 -31.56
C PHE A 1075 -11.55 0.11 -32.53
N TRP A 1076 -12.40 -0.80 -32.08
CA TRP A 1076 -13.60 -1.24 -32.78
C TRP A 1076 -14.79 -0.34 -32.46
N THR A 1077 -15.59 -0.03 -33.48
CA THR A 1077 -16.80 0.78 -33.38
C THR A 1077 -18.03 -0.12 -33.39
N PRO A 1078 -18.93 -0.04 -32.40
CA PRO A 1078 -20.14 -0.86 -32.34
C PRO A 1078 -21.18 -0.44 -33.39
N VAL A 1079 -21.92 -1.43 -33.86
CA VAL A 1079 -23.08 -1.32 -34.75
C VAL A 1079 -24.17 -2.22 -34.20
N LEU A 1080 -25.28 -1.63 -33.73
CA LEU A 1080 -26.35 -2.38 -33.06
C LEU A 1080 -27.61 -2.40 -33.92
N PHE A 1081 -28.14 -3.59 -34.20
CA PHE A 1081 -29.45 -3.78 -34.83
C PHE A 1081 -30.50 -4.05 -33.76
N TYR A 1082 -31.62 -3.35 -33.80
CA TYR A 1082 -32.68 -3.50 -32.81
C TYR A 1082 -34.04 -3.19 -33.41
N THR A 1083 -35.11 -3.49 -32.67
CA THR A 1083 -36.49 -3.22 -33.08
C THR A 1083 -37.14 -2.34 -32.03
N LEU A 1084 -37.85 -1.31 -32.45
CA LEU A 1084 -38.63 -0.48 -31.52
C LEU A 1084 -39.75 -1.31 -30.88
N PRO A 1085 -40.30 -0.87 -29.73
CA PRO A 1085 -41.49 -1.49 -29.15
C PRO A 1085 -42.69 -1.58 -30.10
N THR A 1086 -42.73 -0.72 -31.12
CA THR A 1086 -43.74 -0.65 -32.18
C THR A 1086 -43.49 -1.62 -33.35
N GLY A 1087 -42.34 -2.30 -33.40
CA GLY A 1087 -42.05 -3.39 -34.33
C GLY A 1087 -41.16 -3.03 -35.53
N GLU A 1088 -40.81 -1.76 -35.70
CA GLU A 1088 -39.96 -1.29 -36.81
C GLU A 1088 -38.47 -1.58 -36.53
N PRO A 1089 -37.71 -2.08 -37.52
CA PRO A 1089 -36.28 -2.38 -37.37
C PRO A 1089 -35.41 -1.13 -37.58
N TYR A 1090 -34.36 -1.02 -36.75
CA TYR A 1090 -33.43 0.10 -36.70
C TYR A 1090 -31.98 -0.38 -36.63
N LEU A 1091 -31.11 0.45 -37.18
CA LEU A 1091 -29.67 0.40 -37.02
C LEU A 1091 -29.25 1.55 -36.09
N HIS A 1092 -28.58 1.25 -34.98
CA HIS A 1092 -27.90 2.25 -34.17
C HIS A 1092 -26.41 2.28 -34.50
N PHE A 1093 -25.97 3.37 -35.13
CA PHE A 1093 -24.57 3.58 -35.53
C PHE A 1093 -24.20 5.05 -35.38
N GLY A 1094 -23.00 5.34 -34.84
CA GLY A 1094 -22.55 6.71 -34.60
C GLY A 1094 -23.44 7.49 -33.61
N ALA A 1095 -23.95 6.80 -32.58
CA ALA A 1095 -24.92 7.33 -31.61
C ALA A 1095 -26.29 7.76 -32.18
N ARG A 1096 -26.66 7.28 -33.38
CA ARG A 1096 -27.89 7.65 -34.08
C ARG A 1096 -28.73 6.42 -34.36
N ALA A 1097 -30.04 6.53 -34.16
CA ALA A 1097 -31.00 5.55 -34.64
C ALA A 1097 -31.38 5.86 -36.09
N THR A 1098 -31.15 4.89 -36.97
CA THR A 1098 -31.46 4.98 -38.40
C THR A 1098 -32.52 3.94 -38.75
N PRO A 1099 -33.73 4.34 -39.20
CA PRO A 1099 -34.77 3.40 -39.57
C PRO A 1099 -34.39 2.62 -40.83
N LYS A 1100 -34.84 1.37 -40.92
CA LYS A 1100 -34.74 0.58 -42.15
C LYS A 1100 -35.81 1.03 -43.15
N VAL A 1101 -35.41 1.30 -44.39
CA VAL A 1101 -36.30 1.79 -45.46
C VAL A 1101 -36.54 0.78 -46.58
N SER A 1102 -35.65 -0.18 -46.80
CA SER A 1102 -35.89 -1.31 -47.73
C SER A 1102 -35.13 -2.58 -47.37
#